data_AF-S9X0V4-F1
#
_entry.id   AF-S9X0V4-F1
#
_cell.length_a   1.000
_cell.length_b   1.000
_cell.length_c   1.000
_cell.angle_alpha   90.00
_cell.angle_beta   90.00
_cell.angle_gamma   90.00
#
_symmetry.space_group_name_H-M   'P 1'
#
loop_
_entity.id
_entity.type
_entity.pdbx_description
1 polymer ?
#
loop_
_entity_poly.entity_id
_entity_poly.type
_entity_poly.pdbx_seq_one_letter_code
_entity_poly.pdbx_strand_id
1 'polypeptide(L)'
;MPVSIKEFLQNTYDNTKIKNVTFDIDTPDTLESQEKVGCASVPGQDPLGPSHPFRYGDLLVVMNPMTGLQIGVYAGTNPKNYANLITTINEGGVLGLNRTPRVLLRFPDFIPQFNDYSYNKRLKGQVVIPPALLEIITKSLKNLSKEVQKAGFLNYEKFNEIYPTLQARKPMPFQTTFPELLKIVYGDQFTTIAEKIALLTYLTPRNERFVVVDHLFSEIQTVFMNPLYKNSNYSNFLTTRVPHPLLSEIYKEIGLYECKEDLAVNNFHEFLCDIGVWSPWTISRLLLPEVRIAFPQLHPTNRKQYEQDLHSFSDPSRSVSRDVLEEVRTDFTHLDAFAFDSSSTVEVDDAISIEKKNDGTWMHIHIANPSSMIDLNSPLMAFAEKNFQTVYLTHIEKKFMLPLELTKLLWTLDGNDRQKALTFSAKLSEKGAVLDYKVQPSWIRRAKRYTFSQVCAALKKKENVTIWSSLQVGDLVKEPAIPVDDQKKVLEILEEMKKFTGFRKRNNAFLSDQPSFSVDLLPETIPETSISGVNPVYWSSFPSICLKVNHSGMNIAELLVAECMVLAGHVSAKFFDDYRIPGIFRGQNVPSSFDSSFTENFDSLLRARDEFGMVPLKQVYPISSYLTSSYMATRKSPHFSLGIKSGYMQSTSPLRRFTDLINHYQMQCVLLGDKSKLISREQIESKLPLYSFRGKVMKYTSRYTDRFWALEYLARLPKNKLPICHGIVNIDRHSSVILEEFGLKAQLNALTGLEKYHLTRQAFRIDYVQPFQNQLFVSIVEN
;
A
#
# COMPACT_ATOMS: atom_id res chain seq x y z
N MET A 1 1.36 9.32 33.16
CA MET A 1 0.83 10.48 32.42
C MET A 1 1.42 10.46 31.01
N PRO A 2 0.63 10.70 29.95
CA PRO A 2 1.17 10.89 28.61
C PRO A 2 2.02 12.17 28.60
N VAL A 3 3.20 12.09 27.98
CA VAL A 3 4.11 13.23 27.80
C VAL A 3 3.38 14.25 26.95
N SER A 4 3.14 15.45 27.48
CA SER A 4 2.48 16.51 26.70
C SER A 4 3.36 16.89 25.50
N ILE A 5 2.78 17.34 24.39
CA ILE A 5 3.56 17.84 23.23
C ILE A 5 4.57 18.92 23.66
N LYS A 6 4.27 19.66 24.73
CA LYS A 6 5.17 20.64 25.36
C LYS A 6 6.45 20.00 25.93
N GLU A 7 6.35 18.85 26.59
CA GLU A 7 7.49 18.07 27.09
C GLU A 7 8.22 17.31 25.96
N PHE A 8 7.54 16.95 24.86
CA PHE A 8 8.16 16.35 23.67
C PHE A 8 9.13 17.33 22.98
N LEU A 9 8.75 18.62 22.92
CA LEU A 9 9.60 19.66 22.35
C LEU A 9 10.80 20.01 23.24
N GLN A 10 10.65 19.92 24.57
CA GLN A 10 11.71 20.23 25.53
C GLN A 10 12.77 19.12 25.68
N ASN A 11 12.41 17.84 25.53
CA ASN A 11 13.35 16.71 25.76
C ASN A 11 14.17 16.28 24.53
N THR A 12 14.10 16.99 23.40
CA THR A 12 14.79 16.59 22.16
C THR A 12 16.08 17.38 21.89
N TYR A 13 16.44 18.34 22.75
CA TYR A 13 17.67 19.12 22.60
C TYR A 13 18.30 19.44 23.96
N ASP A 14 19.35 18.71 24.32
CA ASP A 14 20.31 19.21 25.31
C ASP A 14 21.74 18.90 24.87
N ASN A 15 22.50 19.97 24.59
CA ASN A 15 23.90 20.11 25.01
C ASN A 15 24.41 21.55 24.76
N THR A 16 24.38 22.32 25.86
CA THR A 16 25.42 23.22 26.41
C THR A 16 25.84 24.55 25.73
N LYS A 17 25.60 25.62 26.53
CA LYS A 17 26.38 26.86 26.83
C LYS A 17 26.46 27.99 25.78
N ILE A 18 25.83 29.13 26.10
CA ILE A 18 26.44 30.47 26.34
C ILE A 18 25.42 31.38 27.07
N LYS A 19 25.94 32.29 27.90
CA LYS A 19 25.28 33.10 28.95
C LYS A 19 24.47 34.32 28.43
N ASN A 20 23.38 34.59 29.16
CA ASN A 20 22.72 35.84 29.60
C ASN A 20 22.70 37.10 28.71
N VAL A 21 21.49 37.61 28.41
CA VAL A 21 20.99 38.93 28.88
C VAL A 21 19.47 38.84 29.11
N THR A 22 19.01 39.36 30.25
CA THR A 22 17.62 39.46 30.72
C THR A 22 17.06 40.86 30.45
N PHE A 23 15.76 40.98 30.10
CA PHE A 23 14.94 42.14 30.48
C PHE A 23 13.49 41.68 30.75
N ASP A 24 12.94 42.15 31.87
CA ASP A 24 11.55 41.94 32.32
C ASP A 24 10.66 43.14 31.95
N ILE A 25 9.55 42.81 31.27
CA ILE A 25 8.13 43.19 31.47
C ILE A 25 7.72 44.68 31.54
N ASP A 26 6.88 45.11 30.59
CA ASP A 26 5.47 45.47 30.86
C ASP A 26 4.60 45.42 29.57
N THR A 27 3.42 44.82 29.70
CA THR A 27 2.32 44.75 28.68
C THR A 27 1.18 45.67 29.15
N PRO A 28 0.20 46.16 28.33
CA PRO A 28 -0.46 45.53 27.16
C PRO A 28 -0.65 46.55 25.98
N ASP A 29 -1.16 46.29 24.78
CA ASP A 29 -2.25 45.44 24.31
C ASP A 29 -2.14 45.32 22.77
N THR A 30 -2.73 44.27 22.20
CA THR A 30 -3.08 44.08 20.77
C THR A 30 -1.99 43.78 19.72
N LEU A 31 -2.00 42.50 19.28
CA LEU A 31 -1.84 42.04 17.89
C LEU A 31 -0.62 42.55 17.08
N GLU A 32 0.59 42.17 17.47
CA GLU A 32 1.74 42.11 16.53
C GLU A 32 2.85 41.20 17.10
N SER A 33 2.89 39.94 16.65
CA SER A 33 4.12 39.09 16.61
C SER A 33 3.79 37.68 16.08
N GLN A 34 3.80 37.52 14.77
CA GLN A 34 4.29 36.28 14.17
C GLN A 34 5.47 36.66 13.28
N GLU A 35 6.70 36.54 13.79
CA GLU A 35 7.85 36.31 12.92
C GLU A 35 9.03 35.71 13.72
N LYS A 36 9.73 34.80 13.04
CA LYS A 36 10.97 34.08 13.42
C LYS A 36 10.83 32.86 14.34
N VAL A 37 10.27 31.78 13.80
CA VAL A 37 10.80 30.44 14.08
C VAL A 37 11.72 30.06 12.92
N GLY A 38 13.02 30.27 13.11
CA GLY A 38 14.04 29.78 12.18
C GLY A 38 13.97 28.25 12.10
N CYS A 39 13.84 27.72 10.88
CA CYS A 39 14.17 26.32 10.61
C CYS A 39 15.66 26.10 10.89
N ALA A 40 16.00 25.61 12.08
CA ALA A 40 17.32 25.07 12.35
C ALA A 40 17.47 23.76 11.57
N SER A 41 18.35 23.75 10.56
CA SER A 41 18.82 22.54 9.92
C SER A 41 19.58 21.69 10.94
N VAL A 42 19.16 20.42 11.09
CA VAL A 42 19.93 19.43 11.85
C VAL A 42 21.22 19.14 11.07
N PRO A 43 22.42 19.32 11.65
CA PRO A 43 23.67 18.98 10.96
C PRO A 43 23.71 17.47 10.72
N GLY A 44 23.76 17.05 9.45
CA GLY A 44 23.90 15.65 9.04
C GLY A 44 22.65 14.97 8.47
N GLN A 45 21.51 15.66 8.37
CA GLN A 45 20.39 15.22 7.52
C GLN A 45 20.57 15.79 6.12
N ASP A 46 20.66 14.92 5.10
CA ASP A 46 20.53 15.33 3.70
C ASP A 46 19.11 15.92 3.51
N PRO A 47 18.95 17.21 3.16
CA PRO A 47 17.65 17.92 3.19
C PRO A 47 16.64 17.44 2.13
N LEU A 48 16.94 16.35 1.40
CA LEU A 48 16.27 15.94 0.18
C LEU A 48 15.83 14.46 0.20
N GLY A 49 15.26 13.99 1.33
CA GLY A 49 14.56 12.70 1.36
C GLY A 49 13.16 12.77 0.71
N PRO A 50 12.73 11.77 -0.11
CA PRO A 50 11.55 11.79 -1.00
C PRO A 50 10.17 11.96 -0.33
N SER A 51 10.11 12.20 0.97
CA SER A 51 8.89 12.15 1.78
C SER A 51 8.65 13.38 2.67
N HIS A 52 9.43 14.46 2.56
CA HIS A 52 9.12 15.68 3.31
C HIS A 52 7.67 16.15 3.07
N PRO A 53 7.01 16.78 4.05
CA PRO A 53 5.79 17.57 3.85
C PRO A 53 5.82 18.47 2.62
N PHE A 54 4.67 18.73 1.97
CA PHE A 54 4.57 19.87 1.06
C PHE A 54 4.91 21.16 1.82
N ARG A 55 5.81 21.96 1.24
CA ARG A 55 6.22 23.27 1.74
C ARG A 55 5.70 24.34 0.80
N TYR A 56 5.37 25.49 1.36
CA TYR A 56 4.98 26.64 0.57
C TYR A 56 6.06 26.95 -0.47
N GLY A 57 5.68 27.08 -1.75
CA GLY A 57 6.63 27.34 -2.83
C GLY A 57 7.25 26.09 -3.50
N ASP A 58 6.86 24.88 -3.08
CA ASP A 58 7.19 23.67 -3.84
C ASP A 58 6.58 23.71 -5.25
N LEU A 59 7.40 23.46 -6.28
CA LEU A 59 6.91 23.29 -7.64
C LEU A 59 6.42 21.87 -7.84
N LEU A 60 5.21 21.73 -8.34
CA LEU A 60 4.49 20.48 -8.53
C LEU A 60 4.17 20.28 -10.00
N VAL A 61 4.31 19.05 -10.49
CA VAL A 61 3.64 18.62 -11.72
C VAL A 61 2.39 17.88 -11.29
N VAL A 62 1.23 18.32 -11.77
CA VAL A 62 -0.06 17.83 -11.31
C VAL A 62 -0.93 17.39 -12.48
N MET A 63 -1.69 16.32 -12.30
CA MET A 63 -2.70 15.86 -13.25
C MET A 63 -4.08 16.31 -12.77
N ASN A 64 -4.72 17.15 -13.55
CA ASN A 64 -6.12 17.54 -13.37
C ASN A 64 -7.00 16.65 -14.27
N PRO A 65 -8.05 16.00 -13.74
CA PRO A 65 -8.93 15.13 -14.52
C PRO A 65 -9.61 15.83 -15.71
N MET A 66 -9.84 17.15 -15.62
CA MET A 66 -10.53 17.93 -16.65
C MET A 66 -9.56 18.66 -17.58
N THR A 67 -8.46 19.20 -17.06
CA THR A 67 -7.53 20.04 -17.84
C THR A 67 -6.20 19.36 -18.18
N GLY A 68 -5.99 18.12 -17.74
CA GLY A 68 -4.80 17.34 -18.04
C GLY A 68 -3.59 17.70 -17.19
N LEU A 69 -2.38 17.48 -17.74
CA LEU A 69 -1.12 17.73 -17.06
C LEU A 69 -0.88 19.25 -16.91
N GLN A 70 -0.62 19.70 -15.70
CA GLN A 70 -0.38 21.10 -15.36
C GLN A 70 0.84 21.23 -14.45
N ILE A 71 1.41 22.44 -14.42
CA ILE A 71 2.39 22.83 -13.41
C ILE A 71 1.62 23.56 -12.31
N GLY A 72 1.92 23.26 -11.06
CA GLY A 72 1.35 23.95 -9.91
C GLY A 72 2.41 24.31 -8.88
N VAL A 73 2.04 25.19 -7.97
CA VAL A 73 2.85 25.52 -6.79
C VAL A 73 2.01 25.26 -5.55
N TYR A 74 2.61 24.63 -4.55
CA TYR A 74 1.93 24.40 -3.28
C TYR A 74 1.75 25.72 -2.53
N ALA A 75 0.50 26.04 -2.21
CA ALA A 75 0.08 27.30 -1.58
C ALA A 75 -0.41 27.14 -0.13
N GLY A 76 -0.36 25.92 0.42
CA GLY A 76 -0.77 25.62 1.80
C GLY A 76 -1.86 24.54 1.89
N THR A 77 -2.46 24.40 3.06
CA THR A 77 -3.59 23.50 3.34
C THR A 77 -4.80 24.31 3.77
N ASN A 78 -5.99 23.89 3.33
CA ASN A 78 -7.24 24.54 3.75
C ASN A 78 -7.51 24.21 5.23
N PRO A 79 -7.70 25.19 6.12
CA PRO A 79 -7.87 24.94 7.55
C PRO A 79 -9.21 24.28 7.93
N LYS A 80 -10.22 24.30 7.05
CA LYS A 80 -11.55 23.72 7.34
C LYS A 80 -11.70 22.25 6.92
N ASN A 81 -10.99 21.84 5.88
CA ASN A 81 -11.11 20.48 5.33
C ASN A 81 -9.75 19.83 5.02
N TYR A 82 -8.67 20.49 5.42
CA TYR A 82 -7.28 20.03 5.35
C TYR A 82 -6.81 19.60 3.95
N ALA A 83 -7.51 20.05 2.90
CA ALA A 83 -7.13 19.78 1.52
C ALA A 83 -5.90 20.62 1.13
N ASN A 84 -4.91 20.00 0.47
CA ASN A 84 -3.79 20.73 -0.13
C ASN A 84 -4.30 21.73 -1.18
N LEU A 85 -3.91 22.98 -1.02
CA LEU A 85 -4.18 24.06 -1.94
C LEU A 85 -3.01 24.15 -2.92
N ILE A 86 -3.28 23.84 -4.19
CA ILE A 86 -2.29 23.91 -5.26
C ILE A 86 -2.77 24.95 -6.26
N THR A 87 -1.93 25.95 -6.50
CA THR A 87 -2.18 26.98 -7.51
C THR A 87 -1.58 26.50 -8.82
N THR A 88 -2.42 26.23 -9.82
CA THR A 88 -1.97 25.77 -11.15
C THR A 88 -1.67 26.94 -12.09
N ILE A 89 -0.67 26.76 -12.95
CA ILE A 89 -0.09 27.78 -13.83
C ILE A 89 -0.36 27.36 -15.27
N ASN A 90 -1.03 28.22 -16.04
CA ASN A 90 -1.25 28.09 -17.48
C ASN A 90 -0.54 29.23 -18.23
N GLU A 91 -0.43 29.11 -19.56
CA GLU A 91 0.24 30.07 -20.48
C GLU A 91 -0.27 31.53 -20.37
N GLY A 92 -1.47 31.75 -19.82
CA GLY A 92 -2.08 33.08 -19.61
C GLY A 92 -1.91 33.70 -18.22
N GLY A 93 -1.12 33.10 -17.31
CA GLY A 93 -0.89 33.66 -15.97
C GLY A 93 -2.04 33.39 -14.99
N VAL A 94 -1.92 32.27 -14.27
CA VAL A 94 -2.72 31.87 -13.08
C VAL A 94 -4.21 31.58 -13.32
N LEU A 95 -4.62 30.34 -13.03
CA LEU A 95 -6.03 29.98 -12.84
C LEU A 95 -6.17 29.06 -11.61
N GLY A 96 -6.93 29.53 -10.63
CA GLY A 96 -7.67 28.73 -9.66
C GLY A 96 -6.88 28.01 -8.56
N LEU A 97 -7.34 28.20 -7.32
CA LEU A 97 -7.08 27.27 -6.22
C LEU A 97 -7.78 25.95 -6.53
N ASN A 98 -7.04 24.97 -7.07
CA ASN A 98 -7.61 23.65 -7.28
C ASN A 98 -7.64 22.88 -5.96
N ARG A 99 -8.80 22.28 -5.64
CA ARG A 99 -8.89 21.28 -4.58
C ARG A 99 -8.13 20.03 -5.06
N THR A 100 -6.86 19.94 -4.65
CA THR A 100 -6.00 18.74 -4.66
C THR A 100 -5.78 18.02 -6.01
N PRO A 101 -5.27 18.66 -7.09
CA PRO A 101 -4.89 17.92 -8.30
C PRO A 101 -3.85 16.83 -7.97
N ARG A 102 -3.87 15.71 -8.71
CA ARG A 102 -3.01 14.55 -8.42
C ARG A 102 -1.55 14.95 -8.67
N VAL A 103 -0.73 15.05 -7.63
CA VAL A 103 0.68 15.41 -7.76
C VAL A 103 1.47 14.23 -8.30
N LEU A 104 2.14 14.44 -9.43
CA LEU A 104 2.99 13.46 -10.10
C LEU A 104 4.47 13.65 -9.73
N LEU A 105 4.94 14.90 -9.74
CA LEU A 105 6.31 15.27 -9.37
C LEU A 105 6.32 16.43 -8.41
N ARG A 106 7.33 16.45 -7.55
CA ARG A 106 7.63 17.56 -6.66
C ARG A 106 9.09 17.97 -6.81
N PHE A 107 9.30 19.26 -6.97
CA PHE A 107 10.60 19.91 -6.90
C PHE A 107 10.62 20.75 -5.63
N PRO A 108 11.22 20.24 -4.54
CA PRO A 108 11.16 20.90 -3.25
C PRO A 108 11.92 22.23 -3.25
N ASP A 109 11.39 23.20 -2.52
CA ASP A 109 11.97 24.53 -2.30
C ASP A 109 12.31 25.27 -3.62
N PHE A 110 11.68 24.91 -4.75
CA PHE A 110 12.05 25.40 -6.09
C PHE A 110 12.08 26.93 -6.20
N ILE A 111 11.22 27.64 -5.44
CA ILE A 111 11.23 29.09 -5.33
C ILE A 111 11.73 29.50 -3.92
N PRO A 112 13.05 29.59 -3.71
CA PRO A 112 13.63 29.86 -2.38
C PRO A 112 13.29 31.24 -1.79
N GLN A 113 12.85 32.20 -2.62
CA GLN A 113 12.58 33.59 -2.23
C GLN A 113 11.25 33.79 -1.47
N PHE A 114 10.44 32.74 -1.27
CA PHE A 114 9.17 32.82 -0.56
C PHE A 114 9.25 32.47 0.94
N ASN A 115 10.42 32.09 1.45
CA ASN A 115 10.57 31.75 2.87
C ASN A 115 10.51 32.96 3.82
N ASP A 116 10.51 34.19 3.30
CA ASP A 116 10.60 35.44 4.10
C ASP A 116 9.44 36.43 3.86
N TYR A 117 8.30 35.99 3.33
CA TYR A 117 7.12 36.87 3.21
C TYR A 117 6.00 36.45 4.15
N SER A 118 5.89 37.19 5.25
CA SER A 118 4.62 37.51 5.87
C SER A 118 3.56 37.74 4.79
N TYR A 119 2.43 37.07 4.99
CA TYR A 119 1.20 37.07 4.20
C TYR A 119 0.90 38.46 3.59
N ASN A 120 1.44 38.72 2.39
CA ASN A 120 1.34 40.04 1.77
C ASN A 120 -0.07 40.17 1.17
N LYS A 121 -1.01 40.68 1.99
CA LYS A 121 -2.45 40.87 1.68
C LYS A 121 -2.75 41.62 0.38
N ARG A 122 -1.77 42.19 -0.32
CA ARG A 122 -1.94 42.98 -1.54
C ARG A 122 -1.84 42.20 -2.86
N LEU A 123 -1.23 41.02 -2.88
CA LEU A 123 -1.20 40.16 -4.06
C LEU A 123 -2.03 38.92 -3.75
N LYS A 124 -3.23 38.83 -4.35
CA LYS A 124 -4.19 37.71 -4.20
C LYS A 124 -3.60 36.35 -4.66
N GLY A 125 -2.60 35.81 -3.97
CA GLY A 125 -2.09 34.44 -4.18
C GLY A 125 -1.55 34.13 -5.58
N GLN A 126 -1.08 35.12 -6.34
CA GLN A 126 -0.53 34.90 -7.68
C GLN A 126 0.97 34.58 -7.60
N VAL A 127 1.35 33.38 -8.04
CA VAL A 127 2.75 33.00 -8.27
C VAL A 127 3.11 33.32 -9.72
N VAL A 128 4.04 34.24 -9.94
CA VAL A 128 4.56 34.59 -11.27
C VAL A 128 5.86 33.81 -11.51
N ILE A 129 5.81 32.82 -12.40
CA ILE A 129 7.01 32.12 -12.87
C ILE A 129 7.63 32.93 -14.02
N PRO A 130 8.94 33.22 -14.02
CA PRO A 130 9.60 33.92 -15.12
C PRO A 130 9.38 33.20 -16.46
N PRO A 131 9.03 33.91 -17.56
CA PRO A 131 8.77 33.31 -18.87
C PRO A 131 9.88 32.38 -19.38
N ALA A 132 11.14 32.75 -19.15
CA ALA A 132 12.31 31.93 -19.52
C ALA A 132 12.34 30.58 -18.78
N LEU A 133 11.91 30.55 -17.52
CA LEU A 133 11.86 29.32 -16.72
C LEU A 133 10.68 28.44 -17.17
N LEU A 134 9.53 29.04 -17.48
CA LEU A 134 8.38 28.34 -18.05
C LEU A 134 8.72 27.69 -19.40
N GLU A 135 9.50 28.37 -20.24
CA GLU A 135 9.97 27.86 -21.52
C GLU A 135 10.93 26.66 -21.35
N ILE A 136 11.88 26.76 -20.42
CA ILE A 136 12.80 25.66 -20.08
C ILE A 136 12.02 24.43 -19.58
N ILE A 137 11.07 24.62 -18.67
CA ILE A 137 10.25 23.51 -18.14
C ILE A 137 9.39 22.89 -19.24
N THR A 138 8.73 23.71 -20.06
CA THR A 138 7.85 23.24 -21.15
C THR A 138 8.62 22.47 -22.22
N LYS A 139 9.80 22.96 -22.63
CA LYS A 139 10.70 22.28 -23.57
C LYS A 139 11.23 20.97 -22.98
N SER A 140 11.56 20.97 -21.70
CA SER A 140 12.03 19.78 -20.97
C SER A 140 10.94 18.70 -20.88
N LEU A 141 9.70 19.08 -20.58
CA LEU A 141 8.55 18.16 -20.54
C LEU A 141 8.22 17.57 -21.93
N LYS A 142 8.35 18.36 -23.01
CA LYS A 142 8.18 17.85 -24.39
C LYS A 142 9.26 16.85 -24.77
N ASN A 143 10.52 17.07 -24.37
CA ASN A 143 11.60 16.10 -24.58
C ASN A 143 11.42 14.84 -23.72
N LEU A 144 10.92 14.99 -22.49
CA LEU A 144 10.65 13.86 -21.58
C LEU A 144 9.59 12.96 -22.20
N SER A 145 8.54 13.58 -22.74
CA SER A 145 7.52 12.90 -23.52
C SER A 145 8.17 12.07 -24.62
N LYS A 146 9.01 12.67 -25.48
CA LYS A 146 9.70 11.99 -26.61
C LYS A 146 10.58 10.80 -26.18
N GLU A 147 11.36 10.93 -25.13
CA GLU A 147 12.23 9.84 -24.64
C GLU A 147 11.45 8.72 -23.96
N VAL A 148 10.37 9.06 -23.24
CA VAL A 148 9.41 8.06 -22.73
C VAL A 148 8.73 7.31 -23.90
N GLN A 149 8.45 7.96 -25.04
CA GLN A 149 7.89 7.29 -26.23
C GLN A 149 8.80 6.20 -26.78
N LYS A 150 10.13 6.41 -26.73
CA LYS A 150 11.12 5.43 -27.22
C LYS A 150 11.36 4.31 -26.22
N ALA A 151 11.38 4.62 -24.93
CA ALA A 151 11.83 3.69 -23.90
C ALA A 151 10.70 2.85 -23.27
N GLY A 152 9.43 3.26 -23.37
CA GLY A 152 8.28 2.61 -22.74
C GLY A 152 8.25 2.73 -21.20
N PHE A 153 9.41 2.91 -20.57
CA PHE A 153 9.64 3.19 -19.17
C PHE A 153 10.90 4.05 -19.00
N LEU A 154 10.87 4.98 -18.04
CA LEU A 154 12.03 5.78 -17.65
C LEU A 154 12.30 5.56 -16.17
N ASN A 155 13.47 4.98 -15.83
CA ASN A 155 13.92 4.90 -14.45
C ASN A 155 14.51 6.27 -14.00
N TYR A 156 14.72 6.43 -12.70
CA TYR A 156 15.24 7.68 -12.12
C TYR A 156 16.66 8.02 -12.63
N GLU A 157 17.47 7.00 -12.92
CA GLU A 157 18.83 7.17 -13.46
C GLU A 157 18.81 7.74 -14.89
N LYS A 158 17.97 7.18 -15.78
CA LYS A 158 17.78 7.65 -17.15
C LYS A 158 17.06 8.99 -17.21
N PHE A 159 16.19 9.28 -16.25
CA PHE A 159 15.68 10.64 -16.02
C PHE A 159 16.82 11.61 -15.70
N ASN A 160 17.73 11.28 -14.78
CA ASN A 160 18.86 12.15 -14.46
C ASN A 160 19.87 12.29 -15.60
N GLU A 161 20.06 11.25 -16.41
CA GLU A 161 20.90 11.25 -17.60
C GLU A 161 20.38 12.22 -18.68
N ILE A 162 19.06 12.30 -18.86
CA ILE A 162 18.42 13.21 -19.83
C ILE A 162 18.39 14.67 -19.32
N TYR A 163 18.48 14.90 -18.00
CA TYR A 163 18.30 16.23 -17.38
C TYR A 163 19.43 16.67 -16.43
N PRO A 164 20.68 16.82 -16.89
CA PRO A 164 21.78 17.33 -16.07
C PRO A 164 21.63 18.81 -15.69
N THR A 165 20.87 19.63 -16.41
CA THR A 165 20.71 21.07 -16.10
C THR A 165 19.69 21.39 -15.00
N LEU A 166 18.81 20.44 -14.64
CA LEU A 166 17.90 20.55 -13.48
C LEU A 166 18.58 20.14 -12.16
N GLN A 167 19.90 19.89 -12.19
CA GLN A 167 20.74 19.42 -11.07
C GLN A 167 20.71 20.29 -9.79
N ALA A 168 20.23 21.54 -9.84
CA ALA A 168 20.26 22.40 -8.67
C ALA A 168 19.36 21.91 -7.51
N ARG A 169 18.27 21.17 -7.79
CA ARG A 169 17.38 20.60 -6.76
C ARG A 169 16.78 19.27 -7.24
N LYS A 170 17.17 18.16 -6.60
CA LYS A 170 16.73 16.79 -6.93
C LYS A 170 15.19 16.70 -6.92
N PRO A 171 14.51 16.29 -8.02
CA PRO A 171 13.08 16.03 -7.98
C PRO A 171 12.76 14.82 -7.12
N MET A 172 11.75 14.95 -6.26
CA MET A 172 11.19 13.84 -5.50
C MET A 172 9.98 13.28 -6.24
N PRO A 173 9.99 12.00 -6.67
CA PRO A 173 8.80 11.37 -7.19
C PRO A 173 7.76 11.24 -6.07
N PHE A 174 6.60 11.87 -6.22
CA PHE A 174 5.53 11.74 -5.24
C PHE A 174 4.80 10.43 -5.49
N GLN A 175 5.12 9.40 -4.72
CA GLN A 175 4.40 8.11 -4.55
C GLN A 175 3.83 7.34 -5.77
N THR A 176 4.00 7.82 -7.00
CA THR A 176 3.51 7.25 -8.25
C THR A 176 4.52 7.57 -9.35
N THR A 177 5.27 6.58 -9.81
CA THR A 177 6.15 6.73 -10.98
C THR A 177 5.36 6.50 -12.26
N PHE A 178 5.12 7.57 -13.03
CA PHE A 178 5.23 7.68 -14.49
C PHE A 178 4.44 6.79 -15.52
N PRO A 179 3.31 6.08 -15.26
CA PRO A 179 2.58 5.46 -16.37
C PRO A 179 1.79 6.46 -17.24
N GLU A 180 1.52 7.68 -16.76
CA GLU A 180 0.61 8.61 -17.46
C GLU A 180 1.22 9.32 -18.69
N LEU A 181 2.54 9.34 -18.86
CA LEU A 181 3.20 9.90 -20.05
C LEU A 181 3.04 9.02 -21.30
N LEU A 182 2.62 7.76 -21.14
CA LEU A 182 2.26 6.86 -22.24
C LEU A 182 0.98 7.31 -22.98
N LYS A 183 0.16 8.21 -22.40
CA LYS A 183 -1.05 8.76 -23.04
C LYS A 183 -0.80 9.58 -24.30
N ILE A 184 0.39 10.16 -24.47
CA ILE A 184 0.71 11.05 -25.59
C ILE A 184 1.23 10.27 -26.82
N VAL A 185 1.52 8.98 -26.66
CA VAL A 185 2.42 8.24 -27.58
C VAL A 185 1.71 7.52 -28.73
N TYR A 186 0.42 7.21 -28.62
CA TYR A 186 -0.19 6.22 -29.51
C TYR A 186 -1.43 6.68 -30.28
N GLY A 187 -1.69 8.00 -30.35
CA GLY A 187 -2.87 8.55 -31.04
C GLY A 187 -3.09 8.04 -32.47
N ASP A 188 -2.02 7.82 -33.24
CA ASP A 188 -2.12 7.55 -34.68
C ASP A 188 -2.48 6.10 -35.04
N GLN A 189 -2.23 5.11 -34.17
CA GLN A 189 -2.62 3.71 -34.44
C GLN A 189 -4.09 3.42 -34.10
N PHE A 190 -4.72 4.24 -33.24
CA PHE A 190 -6.08 4.01 -32.76
C PHE A 190 -7.16 4.51 -33.71
N THR A 191 -6.87 5.55 -34.50
CA THR A 191 -7.78 6.11 -35.51
C THR A 191 -8.10 5.08 -36.60
N THR A 192 -7.11 4.31 -37.04
CA THR A 192 -7.26 3.33 -38.13
C THR A 192 -8.13 2.13 -37.76
N ILE A 193 -8.15 1.74 -36.48
CA ILE A 193 -8.96 0.63 -35.96
C ILE A 193 -10.42 1.06 -35.79
N ALA A 194 -10.59 2.26 -35.24
CA ALA A 194 -11.88 2.92 -35.11
C ALA A 194 -12.57 3.10 -36.46
N GLU A 195 -11.82 3.59 -37.45
CA GLU A 195 -12.27 3.75 -38.82
C GLU A 195 -12.69 2.41 -39.45
N LYS A 196 -11.97 1.31 -39.21
CA LYS A 196 -12.34 -0.02 -39.71
C LYS A 196 -13.63 -0.57 -39.10
N ILE A 197 -13.81 -0.45 -37.78
CA ILE A 197 -15.03 -0.89 -37.10
C ILE A 197 -16.22 -0.04 -37.54
N ALA A 198 -16.05 1.28 -37.65
CA ALA A 198 -17.08 2.18 -38.17
C ALA A 198 -17.45 1.83 -39.62
N LEU A 199 -16.46 1.52 -40.47
CA LEU A 199 -16.67 1.11 -41.87
C LEU A 199 -17.45 -0.21 -41.98
N LEU A 200 -17.08 -1.24 -41.22
CA LEU A 200 -17.78 -2.54 -41.21
C LEU A 200 -19.22 -2.43 -40.73
N THR A 201 -19.45 -1.58 -39.73
CA THR A 201 -20.76 -1.31 -39.16
C THR A 201 -21.66 -0.54 -40.15
N TYR A 202 -21.07 0.43 -40.86
CA TYR A 202 -21.74 1.23 -41.88
C TYR A 202 -22.09 0.42 -43.14
N LEU A 203 -21.25 -0.55 -43.51
CA LEU A 203 -21.42 -1.35 -44.73
C LEU A 203 -22.38 -2.54 -44.58
N THR A 204 -22.85 -2.88 -43.36
CA THR A 204 -23.69 -4.07 -43.15
C THR A 204 -25.18 -3.75 -42.90
N PRO A 205 -26.13 -4.35 -43.66
CA PRO A 205 -27.57 -4.11 -43.50
C PRO A 205 -28.08 -4.43 -42.08
N ARG A 206 -28.96 -3.59 -41.53
CA ARG A 206 -29.46 -3.64 -40.13
C ARG A 206 -29.94 -5.02 -39.66
N ASN A 207 -30.53 -5.76 -40.59
CA ASN A 207 -31.16 -7.07 -40.43
C ASN A 207 -30.18 -8.26 -40.47
N GLU A 208 -28.90 -8.04 -40.83
CA GLU A 208 -27.85 -9.07 -40.88
C GLU A 208 -26.77 -8.86 -39.79
N ARG A 209 -26.96 -7.88 -38.90
CA ARG A 209 -25.95 -7.44 -37.92
C ARG A 209 -25.70 -8.40 -36.75
N PHE A 210 -26.49 -9.45 -36.57
CA PHE A 210 -26.10 -10.55 -35.67
C PHE A 210 -24.94 -11.37 -36.24
N VAL A 211 -24.86 -11.54 -37.56
CA VAL A 211 -23.72 -12.18 -38.25
C VAL A 211 -22.47 -11.30 -38.18
N VAL A 212 -22.67 -9.99 -38.07
CA VAL A 212 -21.60 -9.01 -37.85
C VAL A 212 -20.95 -9.18 -36.49
N VAL A 213 -21.63 -9.65 -35.45
CA VAL A 213 -20.99 -9.95 -34.16
C VAL A 213 -20.01 -11.12 -34.28
N ASP A 214 -20.35 -12.17 -35.05
CA ASP A 214 -19.43 -13.29 -35.33
C ASP A 214 -18.26 -12.88 -36.24
N HIS A 215 -18.49 -12.02 -37.24
CA HIS A 215 -17.43 -11.49 -38.11
C HIS A 215 -16.54 -10.47 -37.40
N LEU A 216 -17.13 -9.57 -36.60
CA LEU A 216 -16.39 -8.69 -35.69
C LEU A 216 -15.70 -9.50 -34.62
N PHE A 217 -16.21 -10.64 -34.14
CA PHE A 217 -15.53 -11.39 -33.08
C PHE A 217 -14.10 -11.75 -33.52
N SER A 218 -13.93 -12.27 -34.73
CA SER A 218 -12.61 -12.56 -35.32
C SER A 218 -11.74 -11.30 -35.51
N GLU A 219 -12.32 -10.16 -35.92
CA GLU A 219 -11.57 -8.91 -36.10
C GLU A 219 -11.27 -8.17 -34.79
N ILE A 220 -12.24 -8.05 -33.89
CA ILE A 220 -12.10 -7.63 -32.49
C ILE A 220 -11.02 -8.49 -31.85
N GLN A 221 -10.99 -9.81 -32.05
CA GLN A 221 -9.90 -10.64 -31.56
C GLN A 221 -8.57 -10.36 -32.28
N THR A 222 -8.56 -10.22 -33.60
CA THR A 222 -7.31 -9.97 -34.35
C THR A 222 -6.72 -8.59 -34.04
N VAL A 223 -7.55 -7.62 -33.72
CA VAL A 223 -7.17 -6.22 -33.49
C VAL A 223 -7.00 -5.93 -32.00
N PHE A 224 -7.89 -6.43 -31.15
CA PHE A 224 -7.81 -6.27 -29.70
C PHE A 224 -7.04 -7.37 -29.00
N MET A 225 -6.83 -8.58 -29.56
CA MET A 225 -6.14 -9.72 -28.90
C MET A 225 -4.77 -10.07 -29.51
N ASN A 226 -4.59 -9.96 -30.82
CA ASN A 226 -3.33 -10.36 -31.50
C ASN A 226 -2.14 -9.40 -31.20
N PRO A 227 -2.34 -8.06 -31.09
CA PRO A 227 -1.34 -7.15 -30.56
C PRO A 227 -1.13 -7.29 -29.04
N LEU A 228 -2.09 -7.84 -28.27
CA LEU A 228 -1.94 -8.06 -26.81
C LEU A 228 -0.84 -9.04 -26.47
N TYR A 229 -0.61 -10.00 -27.36
CA TYR A 229 0.36 -11.06 -27.16
C TYR A 229 1.77 -10.68 -27.61
N LYS A 230 1.89 -9.76 -28.58
CA LYS A 230 3.17 -9.39 -29.21
C LYS A 230 3.70 -8.01 -28.83
N ASN A 231 2.85 -7.04 -28.47
CA ASN A 231 3.27 -5.68 -28.18
C ASN A 231 2.93 -5.25 -26.75
N SER A 232 3.90 -4.61 -26.11
CA SER A 232 3.94 -4.09 -24.73
C SER A 232 2.89 -3.01 -24.37
N ASN A 233 1.89 -2.73 -25.21
CA ASN A 233 1.22 -1.42 -25.27
C ASN A 233 -0.27 -1.43 -24.83
N TYR A 234 -0.74 -2.49 -24.18
CA TYR A 234 -2.16 -2.65 -23.83
C TYR A 234 -2.74 -1.56 -22.92
N SER A 235 -1.92 -1.00 -22.02
CA SER A 235 -2.40 -0.12 -20.97
C SER A 235 -3.13 1.13 -21.39
N ASN A 236 -2.84 1.57 -22.60
CA ASN A 236 -3.45 2.78 -23.11
C ASN A 236 -4.90 2.50 -23.51
N PHE A 237 -5.29 1.30 -23.93
CA PHE A 237 -6.64 1.05 -24.45
C PHE A 237 -7.77 1.19 -23.40
N LEU A 238 -7.52 0.85 -22.14
CA LEU A 238 -8.50 0.99 -21.04
C LEU A 238 -8.40 2.33 -20.30
N THR A 239 -7.29 3.06 -20.46
CA THR A 239 -7.04 4.34 -19.75
C THR A 239 -7.12 5.57 -20.65
N THR A 240 -6.90 5.41 -21.96
CA THR A 240 -7.50 6.27 -22.96
C THR A 240 -8.95 5.83 -23.01
N ARG A 241 -9.85 6.78 -22.76
CA ARG A 241 -11.22 6.62 -23.21
C ARG A 241 -11.08 6.31 -24.70
N VAL A 242 -11.40 5.09 -25.16
CA VAL A 242 -11.79 4.92 -26.56
C VAL A 242 -12.75 6.08 -26.82
N PRO A 243 -12.56 6.89 -27.89
CA PRO A 243 -13.36 8.08 -28.06
C PRO A 243 -14.82 7.71 -27.84
N HIS A 244 -15.43 8.27 -26.79
CA HIS A 244 -16.82 7.98 -26.40
C HIS A 244 -17.78 8.03 -27.60
N PRO A 245 -17.55 8.86 -28.65
CA PRO A 245 -18.33 8.81 -29.88
C PRO A 245 -18.29 7.46 -30.60
N LEU A 246 -17.11 6.84 -30.74
CA LEU A 246 -16.93 5.60 -31.49
C LEU A 246 -17.54 4.38 -30.77
N LEU A 247 -17.28 4.24 -29.47
CA LEU A 247 -17.96 3.21 -28.67
C LEU A 247 -19.47 3.41 -28.70
N SER A 248 -19.92 4.66 -28.60
CA SER A 248 -21.34 4.98 -28.68
C SER A 248 -21.95 4.60 -30.03
N GLU A 249 -21.21 4.76 -31.12
CA GLU A 249 -21.62 4.36 -32.47
C GLU A 249 -21.69 2.85 -32.61
N ILE A 250 -20.68 2.11 -32.12
CA ILE A 250 -20.71 0.64 -32.04
C ILE A 250 -21.95 0.16 -31.26
N TYR A 251 -22.23 0.73 -30.08
CA TYR A 251 -23.39 0.34 -29.27
C TYR A 251 -24.74 0.67 -29.94
N LYS A 252 -24.86 1.85 -30.53
CA LYS A 252 -26.07 2.26 -31.26
C LYS A 252 -26.35 1.36 -32.45
N GLU A 253 -25.30 0.91 -33.13
CA GLU A 253 -25.44 0.13 -34.35
C GLU A 253 -25.65 -1.37 -34.10
N ILE A 254 -25.13 -1.92 -33.00
CA ILE A 254 -25.39 -3.30 -32.54
C ILE A 254 -26.78 -3.42 -31.89
N GLY A 255 -27.35 -2.34 -31.36
CA GLY A 255 -28.72 -2.31 -30.84
C GLY A 255 -28.90 -3.01 -29.47
N LEU A 256 -27.81 -3.36 -28.78
CA LEU A 256 -27.83 -4.04 -27.47
C LEU A 256 -28.08 -3.10 -26.28
N TYR A 257 -27.87 -1.79 -26.43
CA TYR A 257 -28.03 -0.81 -25.35
C TYR A 257 -29.01 0.30 -25.75
N GLU A 258 -30.08 0.52 -24.98
CA GLU A 258 -30.99 1.65 -25.20
C GLU A 258 -30.27 2.99 -24.94
N CYS A 259 -30.48 3.98 -25.82
CA CYS A 259 -29.83 5.31 -25.81
C CYS A 259 -30.04 6.18 -24.54
N LYS A 260 -30.50 5.63 -23.42
CA LYS A 260 -30.82 6.39 -22.20
C LYS A 260 -29.70 6.43 -21.15
N GLU A 261 -28.69 5.58 -21.24
CA GLU A 261 -27.58 5.57 -20.27
C GLU A 261 -26.29 6.12 -20.92
N ASP A 262 -25.58 6.99 -20.19
CA ASP A 262 -24.27 7.49 -20.60
C ASP A 262 -23.37 6.30 -20.97
N LEU A 263 -22.92 6.23 -22.22
CA LEU A 263 -22.09 5.16 -22.79
C LEU A 263 -20.64 5.27 -22.29
N ALA A 264 -20.51 5.20 -20.96
CA ALA A 264 -19.25 5.20 -20.24
C ALA A 264 -18.47 3.90 -20.49
N VAL A 265 -17.19 3.89 -20.09
CA VAL A 265 -16.25 2.75 -20.15
C VAL A 265 -16.84 1.42 -19.60
N ASN A 266 -17.88 1.48 -18.76
CA ASN A 266 -18.57 0.32 -18.18
C ASN A 266 -19.23 -0.57 -19.23
N ASN A 267 -19.90 0.04 -20.22
CA ASN A 267 -20.61 -0.70 -21.25
C ASN A 267 -19.61 -1.52 -22.09
N PHE A 268 -18.32 -1.17 -22.10
CA PHE A 268 -17.32 -1.89 -22.86
C PHE A 268 -16.83 -3.14 -22.14
N HIS A 269 -16.67 -3.08 -20.81
CA HIS A 269 -16.34 -4.27 -20.04
C HIS A 269 -17.48 -5.28 -20.10
N GLU A 270 -18.71 -4.81 -19.88
CA GLU A 270 -19.92 -5.63 -19.95
C GLU A 270 -20.11 -6.20 -21.35
N PHE A 271 -19.97 -5.38 -22.39
CA PHE A 271 -19.98 -5.84 -23.78
C PHE A 271 -18.98 -6.97 -24.02
N LEU A 272 -17.72 -6.82 -23.58
CA LEU A 272 -16.71 -7.88 -23.75
C LEU A 272 -17.08 -9.17 -22.99
N CYS A 273 -17.79 -9.07 -21.87
CA CYS A 273 -18.34 -10.24 -21.19
C CYS A 273 -19.52 -10.85 -21.97
N ASP A 274 -20.43 -10.03 -22.47
CA ASP A 274 -21.63 -10.42 -23.21
C ASP A 274 -21.30 -11.12 -24.53
N ILE A 275 -20.22 -10.71 -25.21
CA ILE A 275 -19.73 -11.39 -26.43
C ILE A 275 -18.77 -12.55 -26.12
N GLY A 276 -18.59 -12.93 -24.85
CA GLY A 276 -17.77 -14.07 -24.44
C GLY A 276 -16.27 -13.89 -24.64
N VAL A 277 -15.77 -12.65 -24.79
CA VAL A 277 -14.33 -12.33 -24.83
C VAL A 277 -13.74 -12.33 -23.43
N TRP A 278 -14.45 -11.75 -22.46
CA TRP A 278 -14.06 -11.69 -21.06
C TRP A 278 -14.93 -12.57 -20.18
N SER A 279 -14.35 -13.17 -19.14
CA SER A 279 -15.16 -13.74 -18.09
C SER A 279 -15.82 -12.62 -17.28
N PRO A 280 -17.01 -12.83 -16.70
CA PRO A 280 -17.70 -11.85 -15.87
C PRO A 280 -16.90 -11.35 -14.65
N TRP A 281 -15.84 -12.08 -14.25
CA TRP A 281 -14.95 -11.73 -13.14
C TRP A 281 -13.61 -11.14 -13.59
N THR A 282 -13.48 -10.76 -14.86
CA THR A 282 -12.25 -10.16 -15.38
C THR A 282 -12.01 -8.81 -14.72
N ILE A 283 -10.88 -8.67 -14.01
CA ILE A 283 -10.50 -7.37 -13.45
C ILE A 283 -9.55 -6.66 -14.43
N SER A 284 -10.13 -5.82 -15.29
CA SER A 284 -9.40 -5.09 -16.35
C SER A 284 -8.22 -4.26 -15.82
N ARG A 285 -8.31 -3.79 -14.56
CA ARG A 285 -7.26 -3.03 -13.88
C ARG A 285 -5.96 -3.82 -13.66
N LEU A 286 -6.00 -5.14 -13.68
CA LEU A 286 -4.80 -5.98 -13.56
C LEU A 286 -3.90 -5.93 -14.80
N LEU A 287 -4.42 -5.40 -15.90
CA LEU A 287 -3.74 -5.30 -17.17
C LEU A 287 -2.96 -3.98 -17.33
N LEU A 288 -2.95 -3.12 -16.31
CA LEU A 288 -2.18 -1.87 -16.31
C LEU A 288 -0.65 -2.12 -16.23
N PRO A 289 0.22 -1.27 -16.81
CA PRO A 289 1.67 -1.47 -16.85
C PRO A 289 2.26 -1.46 -15.46
N GLU A 290 1.75 -0.60 -14.58
CA GLU A 290 2.20 -0.57 -13.20
C GLU A 290 2.00 -1.92 -12.51
N VAL A 291 0.88 -2.60 -12.81
CA VAL A 291 0.60 -3.95 -12.30
C VAL A 291 1.55 -4.95 -12.95
N ARG A 292 1.83 -4.85 -14.25
CA ARG A 292 2.81 -5.70 -14.93
C ARG A 292 4.22 -5.61 -14.32
N ILE A 293 4.67 -4.40 -13.98
CA ILE A 293 5.99 -4.17 -13.36
C ILE A 293 6.01 -4.70 -11.92
N ALA A 294 4.90 -4.52 -11.19
CA ALA A 294 4.77 -4.98 -9.81
C ALA A 294 4.64 -6.50 -9.71
N PHE A 295 3.89 -7.09 -10.64
CA PHE A 295 3.49 -8.50 -10.74
C PHE A 295 3.92 -9.13 -12.07
N PRO A 296 5.23 -9.18 -12.39
CA PRO A 296 5.69 -9.73 -13.66
C PRO A 296 5.22 -11.18 -13.87
N GLN A 297 5.05 -11.97 -12.80
CA GLN A 297 4.56 -13.35 -12.81
C GLN A 297 3.09 -13.51 -13.18
N LEU A 298 2.28 -12.45 -13.08
CA LEU A 298 0.87 -12.49 -13.48
C LEU A 298 0.66 -12.22 -14.97
N HIS A 299 1.67 -11.63 -15.63
CA HIS A 299 1.54 -11.27 -17.04
C HIS A 299 1.52 -12.52 -17.93
N PRO A 300 0.58 -12.66 -18.89
CA PRO A 300 0.46 -13.85 -19.74
C PRO A 300 1.76 -14.27 -20.44
N THR A 301 2.51 -13.31 -21.00
CA THR A 301 3.81 -13.58 -21.66
C THR A 301 4.86 -14.12 -20.70
N ASN A 302 4.83 -13.71 -19.44
CA ASN A 302 5.82 -14.07 -18.44
C ASN A 302 5.39 -15.30 -17.62
N ARG A 303 4.12 -15.70 -17.67
CA ARG A 303 3.62 -16.85 -16.92
C ARG A 303 4.33 -18.13 -17.32
N LYS A 304 4.44 -18.38 -18.62
CA LYS A 304 5.20 -19.54 -19.13
C LYS A 304 6.65 -19.52 -18.64
N GLN A 305 7.27 -18.34 -18.63
CA GLN A 305 8.62 -18.19 -18.10
C GLN A 305 8.66 -18.44 -16.59
N TYR A 306 7.68 -17.96 -15.83
CA TYR A 306 7.59 -18.19 -14.38
C TYR A 306 7.44 -19.69 -14.08
N GLU A 307 6.61 -20.41 -14.83
CA GLU A 307 6.46 -21.87 -14.70
C GLU A 307 7.75 -22.61 -15.08
N GLN A 308 8.42 -22.21 -16.17
CA GLN A 308 9.72 -22.76 -16.54
C GLN A 308 10.80 -22.50 -15.48
N ASP A 309 10.83 -21.27 -14.94
CA ASP A 309 11.72 -20.88 -13.85
C ASP A 309 11.46 -21.78 -12.64
N LEU A 310 10.19 -22.00 -12.24
CA LEU A 310 9.83 -22.91 -11.15
C LEU A 310 10.32 -24.34 -11.38
N HIS A 311 10.13 -24.88 -12.59
CA HIS A 311 10.61 -26.22 -12.95
C HIS A 311 12.14 -26.35 -12.86
N SER A 312 12.87 -25.27 -13.14
CA SER A 312 14.34 -25.26 -13.02
C SER A 312 14.82 -25.44 -11.57
N PHE A 313 13.95 -25.19 -10.58
CA PHE A 313 14.25 -25.34 -9.15
C PHE A 313 13.72 -26.63 -8.53
N SER A 314 13.30 -27.59 -9.36
CA SER A 314 12.70 -28.86 -8.90
C SER A 314 13.66 -29.79 -8.17
N ASP A 315 14.97 -29.67 -8.40
CA ASP A 315 16.01 -30.40 -7.67
C ASP A 315 16.64 -29.49 -6.60
N PRO A 316 16.32 -29.67 -5.29
CA PRO A 316 16.86 -28.84 -4.22
C PRO A 316 18.40 -28.89 -4.17
N SER A 317 19.01 -30.03 -4.49
CA SER A 317 20.48 -30.21 -4.38
C SER A 317 21.27 -29.31 -5.34
N ARG A 318 20.64 -28.85 -6.41
CA ARG A 318 21.20 -27.92 -7.40
C ARG A 318 20.70 -26.48 -7.24
N SER A 319 19.63 -26.29 -6.47
CA SER A 319 18.90 -25.02 -6.39
C SER A 319 19.26 -24.16 -5.19
N VAL A 320 19.74 -24.78 -4.11
CA VAL A 320 20.12 -24.10 -2.87
C VAL A 320 21.53 -24.50 -2.45
N SER A 321 22.22 -23.60 -1.75
CA SER A 321 23.51 -23.88 -1.13
C SER A 321 23.34 -24.60 0.21
N ARG A 322 24.45 -25.12 0.76
CA ARG A 322 24.46 -25.58 2.15
C ARG A 322 24.19 -24.39 3.07
N ASP A 323 23.63 -24.67 4.25
CA ASP A 323 23.40 -23.65 5.26
C ASP A 323 24.74 -23.09 5.75
N VAL A 324 25.03 -21.84 5.37
CA VAL A 324 26.30 -21.20 5.73
C VAL A 324 26.35 -20.82 7.22
N LEU A 325 25.21 -20.83 7.92
CA LEU A 325 25.09 -20.49 9.34
C LEU A 325 25.02 -21.72 10.25
N GLU A 326 25.06 -22.94 9.70
CA GLU A 326 24.86 -24.21 10.43
C GLU A 326 25.63 -24.26 11.77
N GLU A 327 26.93 -23.95 11.74
CA GLU A 327 27.86 -24.05 12.88
C GLU A 327 27.65 -22.98 13.96
N VAL A 328 27.01 -21.86 13.62
CA VAL A 328 26.81 -20.70 14.52
C VAL A 328 25.38 -20.59 15.04
N ARG A 329 24.50 -21.56 14.70
CA ARG A 329 23.10 -21.57 15.13
C ARG A 329 22.97 -21.88 16.63
N THR A 330 22.28 -21.00 17.34
CA THR A 330 21.85 -21.23 18.72
C THR A 330 20.71 -22.24 18.77
N ASP A 331 20.78 -23.21 19.68
CA ASP A 331 19.73 -24.20 19.86
C ASP A 331 18.60 -23.71 20.77
N PHE A 332 17.42 -23.48 20.19
CA PHE A 332 16.17 -23.17 20.89
C PHE A 332 15.14 -24.31 20.78
N THR A 333 15.54 -25.52 20.37
CA THR A 333 14.63 -26.67 20.21
C THR A 333 14.00 -27.16 21.52
N HIS A 334 14.55 -26.73 22.66
CA HIS A 334 14.01 -26.95 24.00
C HIS A 334 12.84 -26.02 24.36
N LEU A 335 12.61 -24.96 23.59
CA LEU A 335 11.48 -24.05 23.76
C LEU A 335 10.34 -24.41 22.81
N ASP A 336 9.12 -24.24 23.28
CA ASP A 336 7.94 -24.27 22.41
C ASP A 336 7.84 -22.95 21.62
N ALA A 337 7.80 -23.08 20.30
CA ALA A 337 7.60 -21.98 19.36
C ALA A 337 6.17 -22.01 18.80
N PHE A 338 5.47 -20.89 18.86
CA PHE A 338 4.08 -20.75 18.45
C PHE A 338 3.95 -19.88 17.21
N ALA A 339 3.35 -20.41 16.14
CA ALA A 339 3.00 -19.68 14.93
C ALA A 339 1.50 -19.36 14.95
N PHE A 340 1.15 -18.08 14.84
CA PHE A 340 -0.24 -17.62 14.88
C PHE A 340 -0.62 -17.04 13.52
N ASP A 341 -1.45 -17.79 12.79
CA ASP A 341 -1.68 -17.55 11.36
C ASP A 341 -3.13 -17.81 10.96
N SER A 342 -3.50 -17.38 9.76
CA SER A 342 -4.77 -17.85 9.16
C SER A 342 -4.70 -19.36 8.87
N SER A 343 -5.84 -20.05 8.81
CA SER A 343 -5.89 -21.47 8.45
C SER A 343 -5.41 -21.75 7.01
N SER A 344 -5.48 -20.75 6.12
CA SER A 344 -5.05 -20.85 4.72
C SER A 344 -3.58 -20.45 4.49
N THR A 345 -2.84 -20.07 5.53
CA THR A 345 -1.39 -19.79 5.43
C THR A 345 -0.63 -21.05 5.02
N VAL A 346 0.29 -20.91 4.05
CA VAL A 346 1.14 -22.00 3.55
C VAL A 346 2.63 -21.74 3.82
N GLU A 347 3.05 -20.47 3.77
CA GLU A 347 4.42 -20.04 4.09
C GLU A 347 4.45 -19.49 5.52
N VAL A 348 4.79 -20.32 6.51
CA VAL A 348 4.89 -19.86 7.91
C VAL A 348 6.26 -19.21 8.12
N ASP A 349 6.27 -17.86 8.09
CA ASP A 349 7.46 -17.05 8.26
C ASP A 349 7.90 -16.91 9.72
N ASP A 350 6.96 -16.87 10.66
CA ASP A 350 7.23 -16.44 12.03
C ASP A 350 6.67 -17.37 13.11
N ALA A 351 7.42 -17.49 14.20
CA ALA A 351 7.02 -18.19 15.41
C ALA A 351 7.58 -17.48 16.66
N ILE A 352 6.87 -17.56 17.78
CA ILE A 352 7.17 -16.82 19.01
C ILE A 352 7.40 -17.80 20.15
N SER A 353 8.49 -17.61 20.89
CA SER A 353 8.78 -18.30 22.15
C SER A 353 9.03 -17.30 23.28
N ILE A 354 8.87 -17.76 24.51
CA ILE A 354 9.16 -16.98 25.71
C ILE A 354 10.03 -17.80 26.67
N GLU A 355 11.10 -17.20 27.17
CA GLU A 355 12.09 -17.84 28.03
C GLU A 355 12.31 -17.02 29.29
N LYS A 356 12.18 -17.64 30.48
CA LYS A 356 12.48 -16.98 31.76
C LYS A 356 13.91 -17.35 32.17
N LYS A 357 14.78 -16.36 32.27
CA LYS A 357 16.17 -16.49 32.72
C LYS A 357 16.38 -15.78 34.05
N ASN A 358 17.53 -16.05 34.67
CA ASN A 358 17.96 -15.35 35.90
C ASN A 358 18.04 -13.83 35.72
N ASP A 359 18.28 -13.36 34.49
CA ASP A 359 18.44 -11.94 34.16
C ASP A 359 17.16 -11.28 33.59
N GLY A 360 16.03 -12.00 33.60
CA GLY A 360 14.71 -11.52 33.18
C GLY A 360 14.01 -12.44 32.18
N THR A 361 12.83 -12.00 31.73
CA THR A 361 12.06 -12.67 30.67
C THR A 361 12.55 -12.21 29.29
N TRP A 362 12.81 -13.17 28.42
CA TRP A 362 13.21 -12.95 27.03
C TRP A 362 12.09 -13.38 26.09
N MET A 363 11.76 -12.49 25.16
CA MET A 363 10.91 -12.79 24.01
C MET A 363 11.80 -13.21 22.85
N HIS A 364 11.50 -14.34 22.21
CA HIS A 364 12.22 -14.83 21.03
C HIS A 364 11.27 -14.88 19.84
N ILE A 365 11.53 -14.05 18.84
CA ILE A 365 10.75 -14.01 17.60
C ILE A 365 11.60 -14.70 16.53
N HIS A 366 11.24 -15.94 16.23
CA HIS A 366 11.91 -16.81 15.27
C HIS A 366 11.34 -16.55 13.89
N ILE A 367 12.18 -16.12 12.95
CA ILE A 367 11.77 -15.89 11.56
C ILE A 367 12.46 -16.91 10.66
N ALA A 368 11.75 -17.52 9.72
CA ALA A 368 12.29 -18.40 8.68
C ALA A 368 13.57 -17.80 8.08
N ASN A 369 14.59 -18.61 7.81
CA ASN A 369 15.90 -18.10 7.41
C ASN A 369 16.37 -18.60 6.02
N PRO A 370 15.65 -18.25 4.94
CA PRO A 370 16.00 -18.67 3.58
C PRO A 370 17.35 -18.11 3.11
N SER A 371 17.77 -16.92 3.55
CA SER A 371 19.04 -16.30 3.12
C SER A 371 20.28 -17.16 3.39
N SER A 372 20.20 -18.06 4.38
CA SER A 372 21.29 -18.95 4.77
C SER A 372 21.65 -20.00 3.71
N MET A 373 20.74 -20.22 2.74
CA MET A 373 20.88 -21.22 1.68
C MET A 373 20.67 -20.62 0.27
N ILE A 374 20.56 -19.30 0.16
CA ILE A 374 20.37 -18.58 -1.10
C ILE A 374 21.51 -17.58 -1.28
N ASP A 375 22.44 -17.91 -2.17
CA ASP A 375 23.55 -17.02 -2.51
C ASP A 375 23.05 -15.79 -3.30
N LEU A 376 23.64 -14.62 -3.06
CA LEU A 376 23.22 -13.35 -3.66
C LEU A 376 23.26 -13.36 -5.20
N ASN A 377 24.19 -14.10 -5.79
CA ASN A 377 24.36 -14.22 -7.25
C ASN A 377 23.69 -15.47 -7.83
N SER A 378 22.90 -16.21 -7.03
CA SER A 378 22.24 -17.43 -7.49
C SER A 378 21.04 -17.13 -8.41
N PRO A 379 20.68 -18.06 -9.30
CA PRO A 379 19.44 -17.96 -10.08
C PRO A 379 18.20 -17.82 -9.20
N LEU A 380 18.21 -18.45 -8.01
CA LEU A 380 17.11 -18.38 -7.06
C LEU A 380 16.96 -16.98 -6.43
N MET A 381 18.06 -16.29 -6.13
CA MET A 381 18.00 -14.88 -5.69
C MET A 381 17.45 -13.98 -6.80
N ALA A 382 17.88 -14.19 -8.05
CA ALA A 382 17.37 -13.45 -9.21
C ALA A 382 15.85 -13.70 -9.42
N PHE A 383 15.39 -14.94 -9.24
CA PHE A 383 13.97 -15.28 -9.24
C PHE A 383 13.20 -14.56 -8.12
N ALA A 384 13.73 -14.58 -6.89
CA ALA A 384 13.11 -13.89 -5.76
C ALA A 384 13.02 -12.37 -5.98
N GLU A 385 14.06 -11.74 -6.54
CA GLU A 385 14.05 -10.32 -6.87
C GLU A 385 13.04 -10.00 -7.97
N LYS A 386 13.02 -10.83 -9.03
CA LYS A 386 12.06 -10.71 -10.14
C LYS A 386 10.63 -10.79 -9.64
N ASN A 387 10.30 -11.70 -8.72
CA ASN A 387 8.93 -11.86 -8.20
C ASN A 387 8.58 -10.92 -7.04
N PHE A 388 9.60 -10.41 -6.31
CA PHE A 388 9.57 -9.39 -5.25
C PHE A 388 8.72 -9.65 -4.01
N GLN A 389 7.46 -10.09 -4.16
CA GLN A 389 6.60 -10.53 -3.07
C GLN A 389 5.68 -11.68 -3.53
N THR A 390 5.27 -12.53 -2.59
CA THR A 390 4.21 -13.52 -2.86
C THR A 390 2.88 -12.80 -3.13
N VAL A 391 2.18 -13.24 -4.15
CA VAL A 391 0.94 -12.64 -4.67
C VAL A 391 -0.26 -13.33 -4.05
N TYR A 392 -0.99 -12.56 -3.23
CA TYR A 392 -2.25 -12.95 -2.63
C TYR A 392 -3.37 -12.08 -3.25
N LEU A 393 -3.95 -12.55 -4.36
CA LEU A 393 -5.10 -11.91 -5.00
C LEU A 393 -6.28 -12.88 -4.99
N THR A 394 -7.42 -12.44 -4.48
CA THR A 394 -8.60 -13.27 -4.15
C THR A 394 -9.11 -14.22 -5.24
N HIS A 395 -8.84 -13.94 -6.52
CA HIS A 395 -9.33 -14.73 -7.66
C HIS A 395 -8.22 -15.32 -8.54
N ILE A 396 -6.96 -15.10 -8.16
CA ILE A 396 -5.81 -15.57 -8.93
C ILE A 396 -5.07 -16.58 -8.07
N GLU A 397 -4.65 -17.67 -8.70
CA GLU A 397 -3.79 -18.65 -8.07
C GLU A 397 -2.56 -17.96 -7.44
N LYS A 398 -2.29 -18.30 -6.17
CA LYS A 398 -1.17 -17.76 -5.41
C LYS A 398 0.14 -17.95 -6.19
N LYS A 399 0.86 -16.85 -6.46
CA LYS A 399 2.18 -16.89 -7.09
C LYS A 399 3.25 -16.51 -6.07
N PHE A 400 4.12 -17.45 -5.75
CA PHE A 400 5.10 -17.34 -4.68
C PHE A 400 6.36 -16.60 -5.12
N MET A 401 6.97 -15.87 -4.17
CA MET A 401 8.25 -15.20 -4.39
C MET A 401 9.40 -16.20 -4.51
N LEU A 402 9.37 -17.24 -3.66
CA LEU A 402 10.26 -18.40 -3.72
C LEU A 402 9.47 -19.62 -4.22
N PRO A 403 10.12 -20.62 -4.85
CA PRO A 403 9.45 -21.85 -5.25
C PRO A 403 8.81 -22.54 -4.04
N LEU A 404 7.49 -22.76 -4.10
CA LEU A 404 6.72 -23.26 -2.95
C LEU A 404 7.23 -24.60 -2.43
N GLU A 405 7.63 -25.50 -3.33
CA GLU A 405 8.15 -26.82 -2.96
C GLU A 405 9.45 -26.72 -2.15
N LEU A 406 10.34 -25.78 -2.50
CA LEU A 406 11.53 -25.50 -1.71
C LEU A 406 11.17 -24.86 -0.37
N THR A 407 10.24 -23.91 -0.35
CA THR A 407 9.79 -23.27 0.88
C THR A 407 9.23 -24.27 1.88
N LYS A 408 8.34 -25.18 1.44
CA LYS A 408 7.76 -26.24 2.28
C LYS A 408 8.81 -27.23 2.78
N LEU A 409 9.77 -27.57 1.92
CA LEU A 409 10.81 -28.54 2.25
C LEU A 409 11.84 -27.98 3.25
N LEU A 410 12.21 -26.70 3.11
CA LEU A 410 13.42 -26.15 3.73
C LEU A 410 13.21 -25.04 4.76
N TRP A 411 12.15 -24.22 4.64
CA TRP A 411 12.11 -22.94 5.35
C TRP A 411 10.83 -22.62 6.12
N THR A 412 9.68 -23.19 5.77
CA THR A 412 8.46 -22.98 6.56
C THR A 412 8.64 -23.51 7.98
N LEU A 413 8.33 -22.71 8.99
CA LEU A 413 8.64 -23.05 10.39
C LEU A 413 7.79 -24.19 10.97
N ASP A 414 6.69 -24.55 10.30
CA ASP A 414 5.80 -25.67 10.67
C ASP A 414 6.08 -26.98 9.90
N GLY A 415 7.14 -27.00 9.08
CA GLY A 415 7.51 -28.12 8.20
C GLY A 415 8.14 -29.32 8.92
N ASN A 416 9.46 -29.43 8.89
CA ASN A 416 10.25 -30.46 9.58
C ASN A 416 10.34 -30.24 11.11
N ASP A 417 10.79 -31.28 11.82
CA ASP A 417 10.92 -31.26 13.29
C ASP A 417 11.98 -30.31 13.81
N ARG A 418 13.00 -30.00 13.00
CA ARG A 418 14.05 -29.02 13.31
C ARG A 418 14.13 -28.00 12.19
N GLN A 419 14.01 -26.73 12.54
CA GLN A 419 13.83 -25.62 11.60
C GLN A 419 14.87 -24.53 11.76
N LYS A 420 15.25 -23.94 10.62
CA LYS A 420 16.25 -22.88 10.52
C LYS A 420 15.58 -21.53 10.65
N ALA A 421 15.86 -20.84 11.75
CA ALA A 421 15.35 -19.50 11.99
C ALA A 421 16.48 -18.49 12.19
N LEU A 422 16.19 -17.22 11.89
CA LEU A 422 16.92 -16.06 12.37
C LEU A 422 16.07 -15.46 13.49
N THR A 423 16.58 -15.54 14.72
CA THR A 423 15.82 -15.19 15.92
C THR A 423 16.16 -13.80 16.40
N PHE A 424 15.12 -12.98 16.57
CA PHE A 424 15.17 -11.66 17.17
C PHE A 424 14.74 -11.80 18.64
N SER A 425 15.71 -11.74 19.54
CA SER A 425 15.48 -11.83 20.98
C SER A 425 15.46 -10.44 21.60
N ALA A 426 14.51 -10.17 22.49
CA ALA A 426 14.42 -8.92 23.22
C ALA A 426 14.08 -9.15 24.70
N LYS A 427 14.80 -8.45 25.57
CA LYS A 427 14.45 -8.30 26.98
C LYS A 427 13.82 -6.94 27.21
N LEU A 428 12.62 -6.93 27.75
CA LEU A 428 11.85 -5.71 27.98
C LEU A 428 11.97 -5.26 29.44
N SER A 429 12.01 -3.94 29.65
CA SER A 429 11.81 -3.36 30.97
C SER A 429 10.34 -3.45 31.40
N GLU A 430 10.06 -3.18 32.68
CA GLU A 430 8.68 -2.97 33.16
C GLU A 430 7.93 -1.87 32.39
N LYS A 431 8.67 -0.88 31.87
CA LYS A 431 8.13 0.16 30.99
C LYS A 431 8.18 -0.23 29.50
N GLY A 432 8.39 -1.50 29.17
CA GLY A 432 8.36 -2.02 27.80
C GLY A 432 9.47 -1.55 26.87
N ALA A 433 10.40 -0.71 27.33
CA ALA A 433 11.58 -0.36 26.52
C ALA A 433 12.49 -1.59 26.41
N VAL A 434 13.09 -1.80 25.22
CA VAL A 434 14.08 -2.86 25.00
C VAL A 434 15.34 -2.54 25.81
N LEU A 435 15.61 -3.35 26.83
CA LEU A 435 16.80 -3.25 27.68
C LEU A 435 18.02 -3.89 27.02
N ASP A 436 17.80 -5.06 26.42
CA ASP A 436 18.82 -5.84 25.75
C ASP A 436 18.19 -6.57 24.56
N TYR A 437 18.99 -6.90 23.56
CA TYR A 437 18.54 -7.61 22.37
C TYR A 437 19.65 -8.51 21.82
N LYS A 438 19.24 -9.57 21.12
CA LYS A 438 20.14 -10.45 20.37
C LYS A 438 19.53 -10.80 19.03
N VAL A 439 20.34 -10.78 17.97
CA VAL A 439 19.97 -11.33 16.66
C VAL A 439 20.90 -12.50 16.40
N GLN A 440 20.34 -13.71 16.28
CA GLN A 440 21.14 -14.93 16.18
C GLN A 440 20.52 -15.91 15.19
N PRO A 441 21.32 -16.58 14.36
CA PRO A 441 20.84 -17.75 13.64
C PRO A 441 20.53 -18.83 14.68
N SER A 442 19.54 -19.66 14.40
CA SER A 442 19.00 -20.59 15.39
C SER A 442 18.38 -21.84 14.77
N TRP A 443 18.32 -22.87 15.62
CA TRP A 443 17.48 -24.03 15.45
C TRP A 443 16.26 -23.91 16.37
N ILE A 444 15.08 -24.12 15.82
CA ILE A 444 13.85 -24.31 16.62
C ILE A 444 13.26 -25.68 16.34
N ARG A 445 12.45 -26.19 17.26
CA ARG A 445 11.57 -27.31 16.94
C ARG A 445 10.45 -26.81 16.02
N ARG A 446 9.83 -27.71 15.25
CA ARG A 446 8.61 -27.43 14.47
C ARG A 446 7.64 -26.54 15.25
N ALA A 447 7.27 -25.40 14.67
CA ALA A 447 6.35 -24.47 15.29
C ALA A 447 4.96 -25.10 15.47
N LYS A 448 4.36 -24.88 16.64
CA LYS A 448 2.97 -25.22 16.93
C LYS A 448 2.07 -24.16 16.31
N ARG A 449 1.26 -24.54 15.33
CA ARG A 449 0.40 -23.62 14.59
C ARG A 449 -0.99 -23.50 15.23
N TYR A 450 -1.40 -22.26 15.48
CA TYR A 450 -2.74 -21.94 15.98
C TYR A 450 -3.38 -20.83 15.15
N THR A 451 -4.68 -20.94 14.89
CA THR A 451 -5.43 -19.90 14.20
C THR A 451 -5.71 -18.71 15.12
N PHE A 452 -5.99 -17.54 14.54
CA PHE A 452 -6.45 -16.39 15.33
C PHE A 452 -7.71 -16.71 16.14
N SER A 453 -8.62 -17.54 15.59
CA SER A 453 -9.84 -17.96 16.27
C SER A 453 -9.60 -18.90 17.44
N GLN A 454 -8.66 -19.85 17.31
CA GLN A 454 -8.21 -20.68 18.43
C GLN A 454 -7.61 -19.83 19.56
N VAL A 455 -6.78 -18.84 19.22
CA VAL A 455 -6.14 -17.96 20.20
C VAL A 455 -7.18 -17.06 20.88
N CYS A 456 -8.10 -16.46 20.13
CA CYS A 456 -9.18 -15.65 20.72
C CYS A 456 -10.04 -16.48 21.68
N ALA A 457 -10.40 -17.70 21.29
CA ALA A 457 -11.16 -18.63 22.13
C ALA A 457 -10.39 -19.01 23.40
N ALA A 458 -9.09 -19.32 23.30
CA ALA A 458 -8.22 -19.61 24.44
C ALA A 458 -8.14 -18.42 25.42
N LEU A 459 -8.11 -17.20 24.89
CA LEU A 459 -8.10 -15.96 25.67
C LEU A 459 -9.50 -15.54 26.15
N LYS A 460 -10.54 -16.37 25.91
CA LYS A 460 -11.95 -16.10 26.24
C LYS A 460 -12.43 -14.76 25.68
N LYS A 461 -11.90 -14.34 24.53
CA LYS A 461 -12.32 -13.16 23.79
C LYS A 461 -13.22 -13.59 22.64
N LYS A 462 -14.40 -12.97 22.55
CA LYS A 462 -15.28 -13.19 21.40
C LYS A 462 -14.73 -12.47 20.19
N GLU A 463 -14.70 -13.15 19.07
CA GLU A 463 -14.56 -12.48 17.78
C GLU A 463 -15.86 -11.75 17.45
N ASN A 464 -15.74 -10.52 16.95
CA ASN A 464 -16.87 -9.76 16.46
C ASN A 464 -16.86 -9.79 14.93
N VAL A 465 -17.16 -10.98 14.38
CA VAL A 465 -17.12 -11.24 12.94
C VAL A 465 -18.52 -11.58 12.44
N THR A 466 -18.92 -10.97 11.34
CA THR A 466 -20.12 -11.33 10.57
C THR A 466 -19.71 -11.98 9.27
N ILE A 467 -20.36 -13.08 8.91
CA ILE A 467 -20.12 -13.79 7.66
C ILE A 467 -21.32 -13.59 6.74
N TRP A 468 -21.06 -13.07 5.56
CA TRP A 468 -22.02 -12.91 4.47
C TRP A 468 -21.62 -13.89 3.36
N SER A 469 -22.50 -14.83 3.00
CA SER A 469 -22.19 -15.84 1.99
C SER A 469 -23.35 -16.05 1.02
N SER A 470 -23.01 -16.26 -0.25
CA SER A 470 -23.97 -16.67 -1.28
C SER A 470 -24.44 -18.13 -1.14
N LEU A 471 -23.74 -18.93 -0.32
CA LEU A 471 -24.10 -20.30 0.01
C LEU A 471 -24.55 -20.39 1.47
N GLN A 472 -25.44 -21.33 1.79
CA GLN A 472 -25.61 -21.76 3.17
C GLN A 472 -24.31 -22.43 3.58
N VAL A 473 -23.48 -21.70 4.33
CA VAL A 473 -22.29 -22.26 4.96
C VAL A 473 -22.80 -23.27 5.98
N GLY A 474 -22.49 -24.55 5.77
CA GLY A 474 -22.74 -25.58 6.79
C GLY A 474 -22.04 -25.23 8.10
N ASP A 475 -22.38 -25.92 9.18
CA ASP A 475 -21.77 -25.65 10.49
C ASP A 475 -20.25 -25.57 10.37
N LEU A 476 -19.69 -24.44 10.83
CA LEU A 476 -18.25 -24.25 10.88
C LEU A 476 -17.65 -25.43 11.64
N VAL A 477 -16.74 -26.16 11.00
CA VAL A 477 -16.01 -27.25 11.67
C VAL A 477 -15.35 -26.63 12.89
N LYS A 478 -15.75 -27.10 14.07
CA LYS A 478 -15.25 -26.57 15.33
C LYS A 478 -13.76 -26.89 15.42
N GLU A 479 -12.92 -25.86 15.38
CA GLU A 479 -11.48 -26.01 15.52
C GLU A 479 -11.13 -26.60 16.90
N PRO A 480 -10.12 -27.47 17.00
CA PRO A 480 -9.72 -28.06 18.26
C PRO A 480 -9.22 -26.97 19.22
N ALA A 481 -9.49 -27.14 20.51
CA ALA A 481 -9.01 -26.21 21.53
C ALA A 481 -7.49 -26.29 21.68
N ILE A 482 -6.85 -25.15 21.96
CA ILE A 482 -5.43 -25.08 22.30
C ILE A 482 -5.19 -25.86 23.61
N PRO A 483 -4.16 -26.72 23.72
CA PRO A 483 -3.80 -27.39 24.98
C PRO A 483 -3.56 -26.41 26.14
N VAL A 484 -3.91 -26.78 27.37
CA VAL A 484 -3.86 -25.89 28.55
C VAL A 484 -2.46 -25.30 28.78
N ASP A 485 -1.40 -26.09 28.61
CA ASP A 485 -0.02 -25.63 28.78
C ASP A 485 0.38 -24.58 27.74
N ASP A 486 -0.07 -24.76 26.50
CA ASP A 486 0.15 -23.81 25.41
C ASP A 486 -0.66 -22.53 25.64
N GLN A 487 -1.90 -22.62 26.14
CA GLN A 487 -2.69 -21.43 26.52
C GLN A 487 -1.96 -20.58 27.57
N LYS A 488 -1.32 -21.21 28.55
CA LYS A 488 -0.52 -20.50 29.56
C LYS A 488 0.65 -19.76 28.91
N LYS A 489 1.33 -20.37 27.94
CA LYS A 489 2.43 -19.73 27.20
C LYS A 489 1.96 -18.56 26.34
N VAL A 490 0.81 -18.70 25.67
CA VAL A 490 0.17 -17.60 24.92
C VAL A 490 -0.14 -16.41 25.85
N LEU A 491 -0.61 -16.67 27.08
CA LEU A 491 -0.84 -15.62 28.07
C LEU A 491 0.46 -14.94 28.52
N GLU A 492 1.53 -15.70 28.78
CA GLU A 492 2.85 -15.13 29.13
C GLU A 492 3.37 -14.23 27.99
N ILE A 493 3.23 -14.66 26.73
CA ILE A 493 3.57 -13.85 25.54
C ILE A 493 2.74 -12.57 25.54
N LEU A 494 1.41 -12.67 25.68
CA LEU A 494 0.52 -11.50 25.70
C LEU A 494 0.89 -10.48 26.78
N GLU A 495 1.27 -10.93 27.97
CA GLU A 495 1.70 -10.06 29.07
C GLU A 495 2.96 -9.25 28.73
N GLU A 496 3.99 -9.89 28.16
CA GLU A 496 5.20 -9.20 27.70
C GLU A 496 4.88 -8.24 26.54
N MET A 497 4.00 -8.63 25.62
CA MET A 497 3.58 -7.76 24.52
C MET A 497 2.84 -6.50 25.00
N LYS A 498 2.05 -6.59 26.07
CA LYS A 498 1.40 -5.43 26.69
C LYS A 498 2.41 -4.41 27.21
N LYS A 499 3.57 -4.86 27.71
CA LYS A 499 4.65 -3.94 28.13
C LYS A 499 5.15 -3.11 26.94
N PHE A 500 5.52 -3.76 25.83
CA PHE A 500 5.99 -3.07 24.62
C PHE A 500 4.90 -2.18 24.00
N THR A 501 3.64 -2.62 24.01
CA THR A 501 2.49 -1.81 23.59
C THR A 501 2.41 -0.53 24.42
N GLY A 502 2.57 -0.64 25.75
CA GLY A 502 2.64 0.51 26.66
C GLY A 502 3.79 1.46 26.34
N PHE A 503 4.96 0.94 25.95
CA PHE A 503 6.10 1.75 25.50
C PHE A 503 5.77 2.53 24.23
N ARG A 504 5.19 1.88 23.21
CA ARG A 504 4.81 2.54 21.95
C ARG A 504 3.71 3.58 22.19
N LYS A 505 2.72 3.30 23.05
CA LYS A 505 1.67 4.25 23.44
C LYS A 505 2.23 5.50 24.12
N ARG A 506 3.21 5.36 25.02
CA ARG A 506 3.93 6.52 25.60
C ARG A 506 4.69 7.32 24.55
N ASN A 507 5.03 6.71 23.42
CA ASN A 507 5.61 7.35 22.25
C ASN A 507 4.57 7.68 21.16
N ASN A 508 3.32 7.92 21.56
CA ASN A 508 2.21 8.38 20.70
C ASN A 508 1.75 7.40 19.63
N ALA A 509 2.07 6.11 19.74
CA ALA A 509 1.52 5.09 18.86
C ALA A 509 0.00 5.00 19.00
N PHE A 510 -0.66 4.71 17.89
CA PHE A 510 -2.09 4.44 17.82
C PHE A 510 -2.39 3.52 16.64
N LEU A 511 -3.50 2.81 16.75
CA LEU A 511 -4.06 1.95 15.72
C LEU A 511 -5.51 2.37 15.49
N SER A 512 -5.97 2.34 14.24
CA SER A 512 -7.36 2.66 13.94
C SER A 512 -8.24 1.45 14.23
N ASP A 513 -9.25 1.63 15.07
CA ASP A 513 -10.35 0.70 15.24
C ASP A 513 -11.42 1.03 14.20
N GLN A 514 -11.40 0.30 13.10
CA GLN A 514 -12.36 0.44 12.02
C GLN A 514 -12.77 -0.94 11.52
N PRO A 515 -14.05 -1.11 11.12
CA PRO A 515 -14.47 -2.33 10.47
C PRO A 515 -13.60 -2.63 9.25
N SER A 516 -13.26 -3.90 9.09
CA SER A 516 -12.49 -4.42 7.96
C SER A 516 -13.17 -5.65 7.39
N PHE A 517 -12.79 -6.02 6.17
CA PHE A 517 -13.36 -7.19 5.52
C PHE A 517 -12.29 -8.02 4.81
N SER A 518 -12.56 -9.31 4.68
CA SER A 518 -11.83 -10.22 3.81
C SER A 518 -12.82 -10.94 2.90
N VAL A 519 -12.35 -11.38 1.73
CA VAL A 519 -13.16 -12.09 0.77
C VAL A 519 -12.52 -13.43 0.44
N ASP A 520 -13.31 -14.49 0.51
CA ASP A 520 -12.95 -15.82 0.03
C ASP A 520 -13.89 -16.19 -1.13
N LEU A 521 -13.35 -16.87 -2.14
CA LEU A 521 -14.12 -17.41 -3.27
C LEU A 521 -14.24 -18.92 -3.18
N LEU A 522 -15.34 -19.45 -3.71
CA LEU A 522 -15.55 -20.89 -3.89
C LEU A 522 -15.97 -21.16 -5.35
N PRO A 523 -15.16 -21.92 -6.12
CA PRO A 523 -13.83 -22.46 -5.77
C PRO A 523 -12.79 -21.36 -5.50
N GLU A 524 -11.76 -21.67 -4.69
CA GLU A 524 -10.69 -20.71 -4.32
C GLU A 524 -9.91 -20.22 -5.54
N THR A 525 -9.74 -21.08 -6.53
CA THR A 525 -9.21 -20.73 -7.86
C THR A 525 -10.34 -20.77 -8.87
N ILE A 526 -10.50 -19.66 -9.58
CA ILE A 526 -11.50 -19.55 -10.65
C ILE A 526 -10.80 -19.58 -12.01
N PRO A 527 -11.42 -20.16 -13.04
CA PRO A 527 -10.86 -20.16 -14.38
C PRO A 527 -10.55 -18.74 -14.83
N GLU A 528 -9.35 -18.53 -15.34
CA GLU A 528 -9.01 -17.25 -15.92
C GLU A 528 -9.66 -17.08 -17.29
N THR A 529 -9.88 -15.84 -17.69
CA THR A 529 -10.30 -15.48 -19.04
C THR A 529 -9.31 -16.07 -20.05
N SER A 530 -9.79 -16.95 -20.92
CA SER A 530 -8.98 -17.48 -22.02
C SER A 530 -8.69 -16.36 -23.01
N ILE A 531 -7.52 -15.75 -22.89
CA ILE A 531 -7.05 -14.71 -23.81
C ILE A 531 -6.67 -15.34 -25.18
N SER A 532 -6.56 -16.67 -25.27
CA SER A 532 -6.08 -17.39 -26.45
C SER A 532 -7.16 -18.08 -27.29
N GLY A 533 -8.45 -17.99 -26.92
CA GLY A 533 -9.51 -18.77 -27.58
C GLY A 533 -10.03 -18.10 -28.84
N VAL A 534 -9.91 -18.76 -29.99
CA VAL A 534 -10.55 -18.41 -31.29
C VAL A 534 -12.09 -18.37 -31.19
N ASN A 535 -12.67 -18.80 -30.06
CA ASN A 535 -14.11 -18.95 -29.83
C ASN A 535 -14.56 -18.20 -28.56
N PRO A 536 -15.79 -17.65 -28.54
CA PRO A 536 -16.36 -17.03 -27.35
C PRO A 536 -16.58 -18.06 -26.25
N VAL A 537 -16.32 -17.67 -25.00
CA VAL A 537 -16.54 -18.50 -23.81
C VAL A 537 -17.64 -17.87 -22.96
N TYR A 538 -18.78 -18.56 -22.88
CA TYR A 538 -19.90 -18.17 -22.02
C TYR A 538 -19.88 -18.96 -20.71
N TRP A 539 -20.11 -18.26 -19.60
CA TRP A 539 -20.04 -18.82 -18.26
C TRP A 539 -21.45 -19.02 -17.70
N SER A 540 -21.78 -20.24 -17.28
CA SER A 540 -23.10 -20.59 -16.76
C SER A 540 -23.34 -20.17 -15.30
N SER A 541 -22.27 -19.87 -14.56
CA SER A 541 -22.33 -19.49 -13.16
C SER A 541 -21.15 -18.61 -12.76
N PHE A 542 -21.36 -17.80 -11.73
CA PHE A 542 -20.30 -17.04 -11.08
C PHE A 542 -19.79 -17.78 -9.84
N PRO A 543 -18.52 -17.60 -9.44
CA PRO A 543 -18.02 -18.15 -8.17
C PRO A 543 -18.85 -17.66 -6.98
N SER A 544 -18.97 -18.52 -5.98
CA SER A 544 -19.58 -18.14 -4.72
C SER A 544 -18.64 -17.21 -3.95
N ILE A 545 -19.22 -16.18 -3.34
CA ILE A 545 -18.46 -15.15 -2.63
C ILE A 545 -18.81 -15.24 -1.15
N CYS A 546 -17.78 -15.32 -0.32
CA CYS A 546 -17.88 -15.27 1.13
C CYS A 546 -17.17 -14.00 1.63
N LEU A 547 -17.94 -13.05 2.13
CA LEU A 547 -17.46 -11.81 2.71
C LEU A 547 -17.47 -11.95 4.24
N LYS A 548 -16.28 -11.93 4.85
CA LYS A 548 -16.11 -11.92 6.31
C LYS A 548 -15.83 -10.48 6.74
N VAL A 549 -16.60 -9.98 7.70
CA VAL A 549 -16.51 -8.60 8.19
C VAL A 549 -16.11 -8.65 9.64
N ASN A 550 -14.94 -8.09 9.96
CA ASN A 550 -14.50 -7.88 11.33
C ASN A 550 -14.94 -6.47 11.75
N HIS A 551 -15.79 -6.37 12.76
CA HIS A 551 -16.32 -5.10 13.27
C HIS A 551 -15.32 -4.32 14.11
N SER A 552 -14.17 -4.93 14.41
CA SER A 552 -13.01 -4.30 15.04
C SER A 552 -11.83 -4.26 14.08
N GLY A 553 -10.92 -3.31 14.27
CA GLY A 553 -9.76 -3.14 13.40
C GLY A 553 -8.82 -4.35 13.43
N MET A 554 -8.61 -4.94 14.61
CA MET A 554 -7.86 -6.19 14.80
C MET A 554 -8.39 -6.89 16.06
N ASN A 555 -8.44 -8.22 16.01
CA ASN A 555 -8.69 -9.04 17.20
C ASN A 555 -7.42 -9.16 18.08
N ILE A 556 -7.56 -9.73 19.28
CA ILE A 556 -6.45 -9.79 20.24
C ILE A 556 -5.27 -10.65 19.75
N ALA A 557 -5.53 -11.69 18.96
CA ALA A 557 -4.50 -12.56 18.40
C ALA A 557 -3.72 -11.84 17.29
N GLU A 558 -4.43 -11.13 16.41
CA GLU A 558 -3.82 -10.26 15.38
C GLU A 558 -2.97 -9.15 16.02
N LEU A 559 -3.46 -8.52 17.09
CA LEU A 559 -2.70 -7.51 17.85
C LEU A 559 -1.44 -8.10 18.48
N LEU A 560 -1.52 -9.29 19.07
CA LEU A 560 -0.38 -9.99 19.65
C LEU A 560 0.72 -10.22 18.59
N VAL A 561 0.36 -10.79 17.43
CA VAL A 561 1.30 -11.03 16.34
C VAL A 561 1.87 -9.72 15.79
N ALA A 562 1.00 -8.76 15.51
CA ALA A 562 1.42 -7.45 15.00
C ALA A 562 2.45 -6.80 15.92
N GLU A 563 2.23 -6.88 17.24
CA GLU A 563 3.16 -6.33 18.22
C GLU A 563 4.50 -7.08 18.22
N CYS A 564 4.51 -8.41 18.08
CA CYS A 564 5.73 -9.22 18.00
C CYS A 564 6.53 -8.86 16.76
N MET A 565 5.86 -8.69 15.62
CA MET A 565 6.51 -8.31 14.36
C MET A 565 7.06 -6.88 14.42
N VAL A 566 6.36 -5.97 15.11
CA VAL A 566 6.85 -4.61 15.33
C VAL A 566 8.08 -4.60 16.25
N LEU A 567 8.10 -5.43 17.30
CA LEU A 567 9.26 -5.60 18.18
C LEU A 567 10.46 -6.18 17.42
N ALA A 568 10.27 -7.24 16.64
CA ALA A 568 11.34 -7.80 15.79
C ALA A 568 11.88 -6.75 14.82
N GLY A 569 11.02 -6.02 14.12
CA GLY A 569 11.46 -4.96 13.21
C GLY A 569 12.19 -3.79 13.89
N HIS A 570 11.87 -3.52 15.16
CA HIS A 570 12.61 -2.57 15.99
C HIS A 570 13.99 -3.09 16.38
N VAL A 571 14.08 -4.36 16.80
CA VAL A 571 15.35 -5.05 17.11
C VAL A 571 16.24 -5.12 15.87
N SER A 572 15.68 -5.44 14.70
CA SER A 572 16.39 -5.41 13.42
C SER A 572 17.00 -4.05 13.15
N ALA A 573 16.23 -2.97 13.34
CA ALA A 573 16.73 -1.61 13.11
C ALA A 573 17.87 -1.25 14.08
N LYS A 574 17.80 -1.70 15.34
CA LYS A 574 18.90 -1.54 16.32
C LYS A 574 20.15 -2.30 15.89
N PHE A 575 20.00 -3.54 15.44
CA PHE A 575 21.12 -4.34 14.91
C PHE A 575 21.83 -3.63 13.75
N PHE A 576 21.09 -3.13 12.76
CA PHE A 576 21.70 -2.43 11.62
C PHE A 576 22.44 -1.16 12.04
N ASP A 577 21.90 -0.42 13.02
CA ASP A 577 22.49 0.80 13.55
C ASP A 577 23.78 0.50 14.33
N ASP A 578 23.74 -0.47 15.24
CA ASP A 578 24.87 -0.82 16.12
C ASP A 578 26.05 -1.39 15.31
N TYR A 579 25.78 -2.21 14.28
CA TYR A 579 26.80 -2.76 13.39
C TYR A 579 27.16 -1.85 12.20
N ARG A 580 26.47 -0.72 12.05
CA ARG A 580 26.63 0.30 11.00
C ARG A 580 26.58 -0.28 9.58
N ILE A 581 25.62 -1.16 9.30
CA ILE A 581 25.45 -1.79 7.99
C ILE A 581 24.31 -1.15 7.19
N PRO A 582 24.38 -1.16 5.84
CA PRO A 582 23.30 -0.67 5.00
C PRO A 582 22.13 -1.65 4.97
N GLY A 583 20.90 -1.15 4.95
CA GLY A 583 19.68 -1.97 4.93
C GLY A 583 18.46 -1.19 4.47
N ILE A 584 17.33 -1.88 4.32
CA ILE A 584 16.07 -1.28 3.88
C ILE A 584 15.20 -1.00 5.11
N PHE A 585 15.29 0.22 5.62
CA PHE A 585 14.47 0.75 6.70
C PHE A 585 13.09 1.16 6.20
N ARG A 586 12.14 1.23 7.13
CA ARG A 586 10.78 1.70 6.87
C ARG A 586 10.43 2.83 7.82
N GLY A 587 10.35 4.04 7.27
CA GLY A 587 10.01 5.25 8.02
C GLY A 587 8.58 5.71 7.77
N GLN A 588 8.11 6.60 8.65
CA GLN A 588 6.93 7.41 8.42
C GLN A 588 7.17 8.77 9.07
N ASN A 589 7.00 9.82 8.28
CA ASN A 589 7.27 11.15 8.76
C ASN A 589 6.21 11.61 9.74
N VAL A 590 6.68 12.45 10.65
CA VAL A 590 5.83 13.27 11.49
C VAL A 590 4.97 14.17 10.59
N PRO A 591 3.70 14.44 10.96
CA PRO A 591 2.85 15.39 10.25
C PRO A 591 3.51 16.72 9.92
N SER A 592 3.12 17.28 8.79
CA SER A 592 3.72 18.45 8.14
C SER A 592 3.50 19.78 8.83
N SER A 593 2.38 19.88 9.53
CA SER A 593 1.87 21.12 10.08
C SER A 593 1.22 20.79 11.41
N PHE A 594 1.70 21.45 12.45
CA PHE A 594 1.16 21.39 13.81
C PHE A 594 0.43 22.71 14.06
N ASP A 595 -0.73 22.87 13.46
CA ASP A 595 -1.63 23.94 13.89
C ASP A 595 -2.28 23.56 15.23
N SER A 596 -2.96 24.52 15.86
CA SER A 596 -3.68 24.28 17.12
C SER A 596 -4.73 23.18 16.96
N SER A 597 -5.38 23.11 15.79
CA SER A 597 -6.41 22.12 15.48
C SER A 597 -5.86 20.68 15.45
N PHE A 598 -4.72 20.46 14.81
CA PHE A 598 -4.03 19.17 14.82
C PHE A 598 -3.68 18.77 16.24
N THR A 599 -3.12 19.70 17.03
CA THR A 599 -2.71 19.44 18.41
C THR A 599 -3.89 18.99 19.26
N GLU A 600 -5.01 19.73 19.20
CA GLU A 600 -6.24 19.41 19.94
C GLU A 600 -6.84 18.05 19.52
N ASN A 601 -6.94 17.81 18.21
CA ASN A 601 -7.48 16.55 17.67
C ASN A 601 -6.58 15.36 17.98
N PHE A 602 -5.25 15.54 17.93
CA PHE A 602 -4.30 14.50 18.27
C PHE A 602 -4.33 14.20 19.76
N ASP A 603 -4.43 15.19 20.64
CA ASP A 603 -4.60 14.99 22.08
C ASP A 603 -5.93 14.30 22.41
N SER A 604 -7.00 14.62 21.69
CA SER A 604 -8.28 13.88 21.76
C SER A 604 -8.09 12.41 21.39
N LEU A 605 -7.41 12.14 20.27
CA LEU A 605 -7.10 10.78 19.82
C LEU A 605 -6.26 10.01 20.83
N LEU A 606 -5.21 10.62 21.39
CA LEU A 606 -4.33 9.95 22.35
C LEU A 606 -5.05 9.59 23.65
N ARG A 607 -6.06 10.37 24.06
CA ARG A 607 -6.93 10.10 25.21
C ARG A 607 -7.97 9.00 24.93
N ALA A 608 -8.38 8.83 23.67
CA ALA A 608 -9.37 7.84 23.26
C ALA A 608 -8.80 6.41 23.05
N ARG A 609 -7.49 6.23 23.23
CA ARG A 609 -6.83 4.92 23.06
C ARG A 609 -7.26 3.92 24.13
N ASP A 610 -7.60 2.71 23.71
CA ASP A 610 -7.84 1.57 24.60
C ASP A 610 -6.54 1.01 25.20
N GLU A 611 -6.59 -0.12 25.91
CA GLU A 611 -5.40 -0.75 26.51
C GLU A 611 -4.32 -1.13 25.46
N PHE A 612 -4.73 -1.49 24.23
CA PHE A 612 -3.87 -1.90 23.12
C PHE A 612 -3.45 -0.76 22.19
N GLY A 613 -3.99 0.45 22.39
CA GLY A 613 -3.70 1.62 21.55
C GLY A 613 -4.63 1.76 20.35
N MET A 614 -5.71 0.98 20.29
CA MET A 614 -6.78 1.11 19.32
C MET A 614 -7.60 2.38 19.60
N VAL A 615 -8.01 3.07 18.55
CA VAL A 615 -8.72 4.34 18.59
C VAL A 615 -9.96 4.25 17.72
N PRO A 616 -11.14 4.65 18.22
CA PRO A 616 -12.34 4.74 17.40
C PRO A 616 -12.14 5.63 16.16
N LEU A 617 -12.62 5.16 15.02
CA LEU A 617 -12.49 5.85 13.72
C LEU A 617 -12.90 7.33 13.74
N LYS A 618 -13.91 7.71 14.54
CA LYS A 618 -14.32 9.12 14.75
C LYS A 618 -13.17 10.05 15.15
N GLN A 619 -12.23 9.56 15.95
CA GLN A 619 -11.08 10.33 16.42
C GLN A 619 -9.91 10.30 15.43
N VAL A 620 -9.88 9.31 14.53
CA VAL A 620 -8.85 9.18 13.50
C VAL A 620 -9.14 10.10 12.31
N TYR A 621 -10.41 10.29 11.93
CA TYR A 621 -10.77 11.11 10.78
C TYR A 621 -10.18 12.54 10.79
N PRO A 622 -10.28 13.32 11.89
CA PRO A 622 -9.75 14.69 11.93
C PRO A 622 -8.24 14.79 11.69
N ILE A 623 -7.47 13.77 12.07
CA ILE A 623 -6.01 13.76 11.90
C ILE A 623 -5.56 13.06 10.60
N SER A 624 -6.45 12.31 9.95
CA SER A 624 -6.08 11.41 8.85
C SER A 624 -5.45 12.12 7.65
N SER A 625 -5.88 13.36 7.38
CA SER A 625 -5.33 14.24 6.34
C SER A 625 -3.89 14.70 6.61
N TYR A 626 -3.49 14.75 7.88
CA TYR A 626 -2.16 15.17 8.32
C TYR A 626 -1.13 14.02 8.31
N LEU A 627 -1.60 12.76 8.29
CA LEU A 627 -0.73 11.60 8.34
C LEU A 627 -0.06 11.34 7.00
N THR A 628 1.25 11.12 7.04
CA THR A 628 2.01 10.71 5.85
C THR A 628 2.00 9.19 5.69
N SER A 629 2.14 8.69 4.46
CA SER A 629 2.33 7.26 4.25
C SER A 629 3.75 6.84 4.61
N SER A 630 3.92 5.56 5.00
CA SER A 630 5.26 5.01 5.22
C SER A 630 6.08 4.98 3.92
N TYR A 631 7.40 5.12 4.05
CA TYR A 631 8.37 5.09 2.95
C TYR A 631 9.53 4.14 3.27
N MET A 632 10.24 3.70 2.25
CA MET A 632 11.48 2.94 2.41
C MET A 632 12.67 3.90 2.40
N ALA A 633 13.70 3.59 3.19
CA ALA A 633 14.93 4.38 3.27
C ALA A 633 16.14 3.46 3.51
N THR A 634 17.33 3.92 3.13
CA THR A 634 18.60 3.21 3.41
C THR A 634 19.25 3.62 4.74
N ARG A 635 18.60 4.55 5.44
CA ARG A 635 19.03 5.09 6.73
C ARG A 635 17.95 4.88 7.75
N LYS A 636 18.39 4.73 9.00
CA LYS A 636 17.55 4.68 10.19
C LYS A 636 16.49 5.78 10.12
N SER A 637 15.23 5.36 10.11
CA SER A 637 14.09 6.25 9.94
C SER A 637 13.05 6.02 11.03
N PRO A 638 12.55 7.07 11.71
CA PRO A 638 11.48 6.94 12.69
C PRO A 638 10.17 6.57 12.00
N HIS A 639 9.24 6.00 12.76
CA HIS A 639 7.89 5.68 12.31
C HIS A 639 6.86 6.27 13.28
N PHE A 640 6.25 7.38 12.86
CA PHE A 640 5.35 8.19 13.70
C PHE A 640 4.19 7.40 14.31
N SER A 641 3.34 6.75 13.51
CA SER A 641 2.14 6.06 14.00
C SER A 641 2.43 4.79 14.79
N LEU A 642 3.62 4.19 14.60
CA LEU A 642 4.06 3.04 15.39
C LEU A 642 4.70 3.46 16.72
N GLY A 643 4.92 4.76 16.96
CA GLY A 643 5.61 5.26 18.15
C GLY A 643 7.05 4.75 18.27
N ILE A 644 7.71 4.47 17.15
CA ILE A 644 9.10 4.01 17.12
C ILE A 644 10.00 5.14 16.60
N LYS A 645 10.76 5.74 17.50
CA LYS A 645 11.65 6.87 17.18
C LYS A 645 13.05 6.41 16.73
N SER A 646 13.56 5.33 17.31
CA SER A 646 14.94 4.89 17.09
C SER A 646 15.08 3.91 15.91
N GLY A 647 14.28 4.06 14.86
CA GLY A 647 14.36 3.22 13.67
C GLY A 647 13.44 2.00 13.69
N TYR A 648 12.86 1.73 12.52
CA TYR A 648 12.08 0.53 12.24
C TYR A 648 12.46 -0.02 10.86
N MET A 649 12.51 -1.34 10.74
CA MET A 649 12.68 -2.02 9.46
C MET A 649 11.88 -3.31 9.44
N GLN A 650 11.62 -3.84 8.25
CA GLN A 650 10.88 -5.10 8.12
C GLN A 650 11.86 -6.24 7.90
N SER A 651 11.74 -7.30 8.70
CA SER A 651 12.60 -8.49 8.65
C SER A 651 11.88 -9.74 9.10
N THR A 652 10.55 -9.75 8.98
CA THR A 652 9.69 -10.78 9.58
C THR A 652 8.92 -11.59 8.54
N SER A 653 9.18 -11.39 7.25
CA SER A 653 8.57 -12.23 6.21
C SER A 653 9.47 -12.50 5.01
N PRO A 654 10.68 -13.06 5.20
CA PRO A 654 11.64 -13.28 4.14
C PRO A 654 11.22 -14.35 3.11
N LEU A 655 10.19 -15.17 3.38
CA LEU A 655 9.65 -16.11 2.39
C LEU A 655 8.78 -15.41 1.34
N ARG A 656 8.12 -14.31 1.71
CA ARG A 656 7.15 -13.59 0.88
C ARG A 656 7.49 -12.12 0.59
N ARG A 657 8.58 -11.58 1.13
CA ARG A 657 9.04 -10.21 0.87
C ARG A 657 10.54 -10.14 0.62
N PHE A 658 10.90 -9.73 -0.59
CA PHE A 658 12.29 -9.67 -1.02
C PHE A 658 13.12 -8.66 -0.20
N THR A 659 12.50 -7.55 0.23
CA THR A 659 13.16 -6.57 1.10
C THR A 659 13.55 -7.17 2.46
N ASP A 660 12.74 -8.08 2.99
CA ASP A 660 13.02 -8.77 4.25
C ASP A 660 14.14 -9.80 4.04
N LEU A 661 14.13 -10.52 2.91
CA LEU A 661 15.21 -11.44 2.50
C LEU A 661 16.57 -10.73 2.37
N ILE A 662 16.60 -9.55 1.75
CA ILE A 662 17.81 -8.72 1.65
C ILE A 662 18.30 -8.25 3.03
N ASN A 663 17.38 -7.83 3.91
CA ASN A 663 17.74 -7.46 5.28
C ASN A 663 18.33 -8.67 6.04
N HIS A 664 17.77 -9.88 5.87
CA HIS A 664 18.34 -11.12 6.44
C HIS A 664 19.74 -11.41 5.91
N TYR A 665 19.96 -11.29 4.59
CA TYR A 665 21.27 -11.47 3.97
C TYR A 665 22.34 -10.51 4.55
N GLN A 666 21.99 -9.24 4.73
CA GLN A 666 22.89 -8.25 5.35
C GLN A 666 23.25 -8.61 6.81
N MET A 667 22.27 -9.09 7.61
CA MET A 667 22.54 -9.58 8.97
C MET A 667 23.45 -10.81 8.96
N GLN A 668 23.21 -11.75 8.05
CA GLN A 668 24.01 -12.96 7.87
C GLN A 668 25.48 -12.65 7.60
N CYS A 669 25.79 -11.67 6.75
CA CYS A 669 27.18 -11.24 6.51
C CYS A 669 27.87 -10.78 7.80
N VAL A 670 27.16 -10.05 8.68
CA VAL A 670 27.69 -9.64 9.97
C VAL A 670 27.86 -10.82 10.92
N LEU A 671 26.88 -11.72 10.97
CA LEU A 671 26.89 -12.89 11.86
C LEU A 671 28.00 -13.90 11.50
N LEU A 672 28.39 -13.97 10.22
CA LEU A 672 29.53 -14.74 9.75
C LEU A 672 30.88 -14.03 9.95
N GLY A 673 30.88 -12.76 10.37
CA GLY A 673 32.10 -11.95 10.46
C GLY A 673 32.66 -11.48 9.11
N ASP A 674 31.91 -11.64 8.02
CA ASP A 674 32.33 -11.34 6.65
C ASP A 674 31.55 -10.15 6.07
N LYS A 675 31.93 -8.94 6.50
CA LYS A 675 31.34 -7.68 6.00
C LYS A 675 31.70 -7.36 4.53
N SER A 676 32.64 -8.09 3.91
CA SER A 676 33.02 -7.84 2.52
C SER A 676 31.91 -8.18 1.52
N LYS A 677 30.97 -9.06 1.93
CA LYS A 677 29.83 -9.52 1.14
C LYS A 677 28.58 -8.67 1.28
N LEU A 678 28.60 -7.60 2.08
CA LEU A 678 27.47 -6.69 2.25
C LEU A 678 27.15 -6.03 0.89
N ILE A 679 25.85 -5.91 0.58
CA ILE A 679 25.40 -5.08 -0.54
C ILE A 679 25.63 -3.64 -0.13
N SER A 680 26.29 -2.85 -0.98
CA SER A 680 26.62 -1.46 -0.64
C SER A 680 25.36 -0.60 -0.48
N ARG A 681 25.48 0.52 0.23
CA ARG A 681 24.35 1.46 0.38
C ARG A 681 23.89 1.97 -0.98
N GLU A 682 24.84 2.30 -1.85
CA GLU A 682 24.61 2.85 -3.19
C GLU A 682 23.84 1.85 -4.07
N GLN A 683 24.18 0.56 -3.97
CA GLN A 683 23.47 -0.52 -4.66
C GLN A 683 22.03 -0.70 -4.15
N ILE A 684 21.78 -0.53 -2.84
CA ILE A 684 20.41 -0.56 -2.30
C ILE A 684 19.65 0.70 -2.71
N GLU A 685 20.29 1.87 -2.65
CA GLU A 685 19.69 3.17 -3.00
C GLU A 685 19.25 3.22 -4.46
N SER A 686 20.02 2.64 -5.39
CA SER A 686 19.65 2.60 -6.82
C SER A 686 18.38 1.78 -7.08
N LYS A 687 18.15 0.71 -6.30
CA LYS A 687 16.98 -0.17 -6.43
C LYS A 687 15.76 0.29 -5.61
N LEU A 688 15.96 1.12 -4.59
CA LEU A 688 14.92 1.55 -3.65
C LEU A 688 13.66 2.18 -4.29
N PRO A 689 13.77 3.01 -5.35
CA PRO A 689 12.59 3.54 -6.04
C PRO A 689 11.72 2.44 -6.66
N LEU A 690 12.34 1.43 -7.29
CA LEU A 690 11.64 0.30 -7.87
C LEU A 690 10.94 -0.54 -6.79
N TYR A 691 11.64 -0.89 -5.71
CA TYR A 691 11.05 -1.65 -4.60
C TYR A 691 9.89 -0.91 -3.94
N SER A 692 10.04 0.40 -3.73
CA SER A 692 8.97 1.25 -3.19
C SER A 692 7.76 1.30 -4.11
N PHE A 693 7.98 1.35 -5.42
CA PHE A 693 6.91 1.33 -6.41
C PHE A 693 6.16 0.00 -6.43
N ARG A 694 6.89 -1.12 -6.55
CA ARG A 694 6.31 -2.46 -6.57
C ARG A 694 5.47 -2.71 -5.32
N GLY A 695 6.01 -2.43 -4.13
CA GLY A 695 5.28 -2.61 -2.88
C GLY A 695 3.99 -1.78 -2.78
N LYS A 696 3.99 -0.55 -3.31
CA LYS A 696 2.79 0.31 -3.34
C LYS A 696 1.73 -0.23 -4.29
N VAL A 697 2.13 -0.58 -5.52
CA VAL A 697 1.20 -1.11 -6.53
C VAL A 697 0.64 -2.43 -6.06
N MET A 698 1.46 -3.34 -5.53
CA MET A 698 0.98 -4.64 -5.05
C MET A 698 -0.08 -4.50 -3.96
N LYS A 699 0.19 -3.64 -2.97
CA LYS A 699 -0.76 -3.34 -1.89
C LYS A 699 -2.07 -2.73 -2.41
N TYR A 700 -1.98 -1.81 -3.38
CA TYR A 700 -3.15 -1.17 -3.95
C TYR A 700 -3.99 -2.14 -4.79
N THR A 701 -3.35 -2.95 -5.62
CA THR A 701 -4.01 -3.96 -6.46
C THR A 701 -4.72 -5.03 -5.65
N SER A 702 -4.11 -5.51 -4.55
CA SER A 702 -4.77 -6.43 -3.62
C SER A 702 -6.04 -5.81 -3.03
N ARG A 703 -5.95 -4.62 -2.43
CA ARG A 703 -7.12 -3.92 -1.88
C ARG A 703 -8.21 -3.64 -2.91
N TYR A 704 -7.81 -3.29 -4.13
CA TYR A 704 -8.74 -3.06 -5.22
C TYR A 704 -9.49 -4.35 -5.57
N THR A 705 -8.79 -5.48 -5.66
CA THR A 705 -9.34 -6.80 -5.97
C THR A 705 -10.31 -7.26 -4.88
N ASP A 706 -9.92 -7.20 -3.61
CA ASP A 706 -10.78 -7.63 -2.50
C ASP A 706 -12.06 -6.80 -2.46
N ARG A 707 -11.92 -5.49 -2.66
CA ARG A 707 -13.05 -4.58 -2.75
C ARG A 707 -13.93 -4.87 -3.98
N PHE A 708 -13.35 -5.18 -5.13
CA PHE A 708 -14.12 -5.59 -6.33
C PHE A 708 -15.05 -6.76 -5.99
N TRP A 709 -14.53 -7.81 -5.37
CA TRP A 709 -15.31 -8.99 -5.00
C TRP A 709 -16.37 -8.72 -3.92
N ALA A 710 -16.05 -7.88 -2.94
CA ALA A 710 -17.02 -7.45 -1.94
C ALA A 710 -18.18 -6.64 -2.58
N LEU A 711 -17.89 -5.81 -3.58
CA LEU A 711 -18.91 -5.09 -4.35
C LEU A 711 -19.71 -6.02 -5.26
N GLU A 712 -19.07 -7.02 -5.88
CA GLU A 712 -19.78 -8.06 -6.64
C GLU A 712 -20.80 -8.78 -5.76
N TYR A 713 -20.44 -9.13 -4.52
CA TYR A 713 -21.38 -9.72 -3.56
C TYR A 713 -22.59 -8.81 -3.33
N LEU A 714 -22.36 -7.52 -3.06
CA LEU A 714 -23.45 -6.56 -2.84
C LEU A 714 -24.32 -6.36 -4.08
N ALA A 715 -23.73 -6.25 -5.27
CA ALA A 715 -24.44 -6.04 -6.53
C ALA A 715 -25.40 -7.21 -6.86
N ARG A 716 -25.10 -8.41 -6.35
CA ARG A 716 -25.90 -9.63 -6.54
C ARG A 716 -27.01 -9.80 -5.52
N LEU A 717 -27.01 -9.03 -4.44
CA LEU A 717 -28.11 -9.05 -3.49
C LEU A 717 -29.35 -8.42 -4.14
N PRO A 718 -30.53 -9.06 -4.03
CA PRO A 718 -31.78 -8.44 -4.43
C PRO A 718 -31.93 -7.06 -3.76
N LYS A 719 -32.43 -6.05 -4.48
CA LYS A 719 -32.56 -4.68 -3.95
C LYS A 719 -33.35 -4.62 -2.63
N ASN A 720 -34.34 -5.48 -2.46
CA ASN A 720 -35.14 -5.60 -1.24
C ASN A 720 -34.43 -6.34 -0.07
N LYS A 721 -33.29 -6.96 -0.33
CA LYS A 721 -32.44 -7.63 0.68
C LYS A 721 -31.20 -6.81 1.08
N LEU A 722 -30.95 -5.66 0.46
CA LEU A 722 -29.90 -4.76 0.89
C LEU A 722 -30.26 -4.17 2.26
N PRO A 723 -29.42 -4.36 3.29
CA PRO A 723 -29.72 -3.84 4.63
C PRO A 723 -29.57 -2.32 4.68
N ILE A 724 -30.19 -1.70 5.69
CA ILE A 724 -29.80 -0.37 6.13
C ILE A 724 -28.45 -0.49 6.81
N CYS A 725 -27.49 0.28 6.33
CA CYS A 725 -26.12 0.28 6.83
C CYS A 725 -25.89 1.44 7.79
N HIS A 726 -24.89 1.35 8.64
CA HIS A 726 -24.50 2.41 9.55
C HIS A 726 -23.04 2.77 9.38
N GLY A 727 -22.70 4.00 9.77
CA GLY A 727 -21.30 4.41 9.81
C GLY A 727 -21.14 5.87 10.21
N ILE A 728 -19.88 6.24 10.46
CA ILE A 728 -19.51 7.62 10.81
C ILE A 728 -19.21 8.39 9.52
N VAL A 729 -19.91 9.52 9.33
CA VAL A 729 -19.70 10.39 8.17
C VAL A 729 -18.35 11.11 8.27
N ASN A 730 -17.51 10.94 7.26
CA ASN A 730 -16.29 11.71 7.08
C ASN A 730 -16.44 12.68 5.90
N ILE A 731 -16.45 13.98 6.19
CA ILE A 731 -16.53 15.03 5.17
C ILE A 731 -15.10 15.44 4.85
N ASP A 732 -14.50 14.66 3.98
CA ASP A 732 -13.21 14.95 3.37
C ASP A 732 -13.40 15.34 1.90
N ARG A 733 -12.36 15.15 1.08
CA ARG A 733 -12.41 15.37 -0.36
C ARG A 733 -13.51 14.57 -1.07
N HIS A 734 -13.82 13.36 -0.58
CA HIS A 734 -14.71 12.42 -1.25
C HIS A 734 -16.04 12.26 -0.52
N SER A 735 -16.23 12.92 0.63
CA SER A 735 -17.43 12.82 1.48
C SER A 735 -17.87 11.36 1.61
N SER A 736 -17.26 10.64 2.54
CA SER A 736 -17.30 9.20 2.58
C SER A 736 -17.70 8.64 3.93
N VAL A 737 -18.11 7.38 3.94
CA VAL A 737 -18.45 6.62 5.14
C VAL A 737 -17.86 5.22 5.01
N ILE A 738 -17.47 4.60 6.12
CA ILE A 738 -17.23 3.15 6.17
C ILE A 738 -18.50 2.50 6.71
N LEU A 739 -19.11 1.63 5.90
CA LEU A 739 -20.32 0.89 6.28
C LEU A 739 -19.95 -0.22 7.25
N GLU A 740 -20.43 -0.14 8.49
CA GLU A 740 -20.09 -1.03 9.60
C GLU A 740 -20.43 -2.50 9.28
N GLU A 741 -21.56 -2.74 8.61
CA GLU A 741 -22.07 -4.07 8.27
C GLU A 741 -21.20 -4.82 7.25
N PHE A 742 -20.41 -4.09 6.46
CA PHE A 742 -19.62 -4.64 5.36
C PHE A 742 -18.13 -4.30 5.42
N GLY A 743 -17.70 -3.41 6.31
CA GLY A 743 -16.33 -2.86 6.33
C GLY A 743 -15.96 -2.07 5.07
N LEU A 744 -16.94 -1.70 4.24
CA LEU A 744 -16.72 -1.08 2.93
C LEU A 744 -16.82 0.44 2.99
N LYS A 745 -15.82 1.12 2.42
CA LYS A 745 -15.91 2.56 2.19
C LYS A 745 -16.93 2.88 1.09
N ALA A 746 -17.85 3.80 1.32
CA ALA A 746 -18.82 4.32 0.37
C ALA A 746 -18.70 5.84 0.21
N GLN A 747 -19.15 6.36 -0.93
CA GLN A 747 -19.28 7.79 -1.21
C GLN A 747 -20.72 8.23 -0.98
N LEU A 748 -20.90 9.45 -0.46
CA LEU A 748 -22.21 10.03 -0.22
C LEU A 748 -22.76 10.65 -1.50
N ASN A 749 -24.02 10.35 -1.84
CA ASN A 749 -24.66 10.85 -3.05
C ASN A 749 -25.26 12.28 -2.89
N ALA A 750 -25.33 12.81 -1.67
CA ALA A 750 -25.92 14.13 -1.38
C ALA A 750 -24.87 15.26 -1.47
N LEU A 751 -25.15 16.32 -2.24
CA LEU A 751 -24.20 17.42 -2.49
C LEU A 751 -24.37 18.63 -1.55
N THR A 752 -25.48 18.74 -0.81
CA THR A 752 -25.81 19.93 0.00
C THR A 752 -26.13 19.57 1.45
N GLY A 753 -25.70 20.42 2.39
CA GLY A 753 -26.05 20.29 3.81
C GLY A 753 -25.38 19.14 4.57
N LEU A 754 -24.40 18.44 3.98
CA LEU A 754 -23.72 17.32 4.64
C LEU A 754 -22.96 17.73 5.91
N GLU A 755 -22.50 18.99 6.00
CA GLU A 755 -21.66 19.50 7.11
C GLU A 755 -22.22 19.19 8.50
N LYS A 756 -23.56 19.23 8.66
CA LYS A 756 -24.25 18.93 9.93
C LYS A 756 -24.08 17.47 10.39
N TYR A 757 -23.73 16.56 9.47
CA TYR A 757 -23.55 15.15 9.76
C TYR A 757 -22.08 14.77 10.01
N HIS A 758 -21.12 15.70 9.88
CA HIS A 758 -19.69 15.39 10.04
C HIS A 758 -19.39 14.75 11.40
N LEU A 759 -18.66 13.61 11.40
CA LEU A 759 -18.27 12.84 12.59
C LEU A 759 -19.46 12.36 13.45
N THR A 760 -20.64 12.28 12.84
CA THR A 760 -21.83 11.67 13.45
C THR A 760 -22.10 10.31 12.81
N ARG A 761 -22.64 9.38 13.61
CA ARG A 761 -23.09 8.07 13.13
C ARG A 761 -24.47 8.24 12.50
N GLN A 762 -24.63 7.80 11.27
CA GLN A 762 -25.88 7.90 10.50
C GLN A 762 -26.28 6.53 9.94
N ALA A 763 -27.55 6.41 9.55
CA ALA A 763 -28.07 5.28 8.79
C ALA A 763 -28.03 5.59 7.30
N PHE A 764 -27.75 4.58 6.47
CA PHE A 764 -27.53 4.71 5.04
C PHE A 764 -28.26 3.65 4.26
N ARG A 765 -28.82 4.05 3.11
CA ARG A 765 -29.31 3.16 2.07
C ARG A 765 -28.27 3.08 0.95
N ILE A 766 -28.01 1.87 0.45
CA ILE A 766 -27.18 1.65 -0.72
C ILE A 766 -27.98 2.05 -1.97
N ASP A 767 -27.47 3.03 -2.72
CA ASP A 767 -28.12 3.53 -3.94
C ASP A 767 -27.59 2.79 -5.18
N TYR A 768 -26.26 2.74 -5.31
CA TYR A 768 -25.59 2.17 -6.47
C TYR A 768 -24.34 1.40 -6.06
N VAL A 769 -24.15 0.22 -6.66
CA VAL A 769 -22.97 -0.62 -6.52
C VAL A 769 -22.37 -0.80 -7.91
N GLN A 770 -21.12 -0.38 -8.11
CA GLN A 770 -20.43 -0.48 -9.40
C GLN A 770 -19.07 -1.19 -9.21
N PRO A 771 -19.04 -2.53 -9.24
CA PRO A 771 -17.84 -3.32 -8.95
C PRO A 771 -16.65 -2.97 -9.85
N PHE A 772 -16.85 -2.90 -11.17
CA PHE A 772 -15.78 -2.60 -12.15
C PHE A 772 -15.15 -1.20 -11.98
N GLN A 773 -15.93 -0.22 -11.53
CA GLN A 773 -15.39 1.10 -11.17
C GLN A 773 -14.86 1.17 -9.75
N ASN A 774 -15.09 0.12 -8.95
CA ASN A 774 -14.76 0.03 -7.54
C ASN A 774 -15.50 1.10 -6.69
N GLN A 775 -16.69 1.50 -7.16
CA GLN A 775 -17.50 2.57 -6.59
C GLN A 775 -18.72 2.00 -5.85
N LEU A 776 -19.08 2.68 -4.77
CA LEU A 776 -20.21 2.36 -3.91
C LEU A 776 -20.80 3.68 -3.45
N PHE A 777 -22.06 3.94 -3.78
CA PHE A 777 -22.76 5.17 -3.42
C PHE A 777 -23.89 4.88 -2.45
N VAL A 778 -24.02 5.75 -1.45
CA VAL A 778 -25.04 5.64 -0.41
C VAL A 778 -25.68 7.00 -0.15
N SER A 779 -26.93 6.96 0.31
CA SER A 779 -27.68 8.12 0.79
C SER A 779 -28.02 7.96 2.26
N ILE A 780 -28.03 9.08 2.99
CA ILE A 780 -28.47 9.12 4.38
C ILE A 780 -29.97 8.81 4.43
N VAL A 781 -30.38 7.94 5.34
CA VAL A 781 -31.79 7.72 5.68
C VAL A 781 -32.18 8.81 6.68
N GLU A 782 -32.92 9.81 6.23
CA GLU A 782 -33.50 10.80 7.14
C GLU A 782 -34.62 10.12 7.95
N ASN A 783 -34.54 10.23 9.27
CA ASN A 783 -35.56 9.72 10.20
C ASN A 783 -36.84 10.55 10.14
#